data_AF-A0A1V0DGW3-F1
#
_entry.id   AF-A0A1V0DGW3-F1
#
_cell.length_a   1.000
_cell.length_b   1.000
_cell.length_c   1.000
_cell.angle_alpha   90.00
_cell.angle_beta   90.00
_cell.angle_gamma   90.00
#
_symmetry.space_group_name_H-M   'P 1'
#
loop_
_entity.id
_entity.type
_entity.pdbx_description
1 polymer ?
#
loop_
_entity_poly.entity_id
_entity_poly.type
_entity_poly.pdbx_seq_one_letter_code
_entity_poly.pdbx_strand_id
1 'polypeptide(L)'
;MSDLLTQTILDPTKRVRYTMGLVLGVDEFQQEQTYFMARDRLHQRALHGYGTVHGLRIATRPADGDVEVVVGPGLAVDAHGQHICVPGSQCARLQAWLNRTDVRDRIGRVDGSPPGTVRVYVTLCYRACATDRIPVPGGPCRSQEDTAEASRIQDDFELRLALSPPPQPEEDATRLFGDLLRMIEWVGDDEAGLTEAELLAQVRALAPASAPASPPASPPLSPPGTLPIRAGEAGTLLQRAFRVWVTDVRPLVMASAACHPPEAEACILLAALDLSLDATGGTLRVTTTDGEPDVYIDETDRPYLLTTRLLQEWLLHAPGTAPSGPSLTDHGLLTGLDDDDHPQYLRTDGGRALTGNLSAGGHTLTDLAAATADGQAVRFEQAVKVGDAAGGDLGGTYPAPAVTGLRNRSVSPAAPADGQVLTWNAAGNQWEPRAVPAGDGGPAPLSLPEIAATLPSLPFVTITPDDDPGLDLEPLVPGTGYRLWFHLNAGPTLSEDNVPELAPDRLDLSVFGEVAPGPAAEPFLRRIAVEQIVPVDRNVVFIRLARTVQNVSRLRFRFNLQPTTLADGMPLADWLARRPVSWLGYDGRQFATAFVEVPRRPGGGGPGGFTAVAAGRFDRQGQPQGTVLGQLQALHDDDSDGDGVSIYRLRFAGYDRRNTYIVSGTPVSKGSGMPFTFEVLAPFLPEGIRVRVTNAQGAPPEVGFMVQIHQIG
;
A
#
# COMPACT_ATOMS: atom_id res chain seq x y z
N MET A 1 63.45 40.90 -2.30
CA MET A 1 63.24 40.49 -3.70
C MET A 1 64.48 39.79 -4.28
N SER A 2 65.04 38.78 -3.61
CA SER A 2 66.23 38.08 -4.14
C SER A 2 66.27 36.59 -3.81
N ASP A 3 65.09 35.95 -3.71
CA ASP A 3 64.98 34.55 -3.29
C ASP A 3 63.96 33.75 -4.13
N LEU A 4 63.76 34.17 -5.38
CA LEU A 4 62.77 33.60 -6.31
C LEU A 4 63.39 32.78 -7.45
N LEU A 5 64.71 32.55 -7.46
CA LEU A 5 65.41 31.99 -8.64
C LEU A 5 65.87 30.53 -8.55
N THR A 6 65.52 29.78 -7.50
CA THR A 6 65.78 28.33 -7.44
C THR A 6 64.75 27.57 -6.60
N GLN A 7 63.46 27.92 -6.69
CA GLN A 7 62.43 26.97 -6.26
C GLN A 7 62.16 26.02 -7.42
N THR A 8 62.73 24.82 -7.33
CA THR A 8 62.27 23.67 -8.09
C THR A 8 60.75 23.63 -7.95
N ILE A 9 60.00 23.71 -9.05
CA ILE A 9 58.54 23.65 -9.00
C ILE A 9 58.18 22.23 -8.52
N LEU A 10 57.90 22.10 -7.23
CA LEU A 10 57.53 20.84 -6.59
C LEU A 10 56.15 20.44 -7.08
N ASP A 11 56.00 19.16 -7.42
CA ASP A 11 54.77 18.66 -8.03
C ASP A 11 53.84 18.13 -6.93
N PRO A 12 52.69 18.78 -6.65
CA PRO A 12 51.79 18.36 -5.56
C PRO A 12 51.17 16.98 -5.78
N THR A 13 51.31 16.39 -6.97
CA THR A 13 50.81 15.04 -7.30
C THR A 13 51.85 13.94 -7.09
N LYS A 14 53.13 14.30 -6.86
CA LYS A 14 54.23 13.35 -6.66
C LYS A 14 54.58 13.21 -5.18
N ARG A 15 54.71 11.98 -4.72
CA ARG A 15 55.29 11.64 -3.41
C ARG A 15 56.67 10.99 -3.59
N VAL A 16 57.53 11.13 -2.60
CA VAL A 16 58.86 10.51 -2.61
C VAL A 16 58.72 9.00 -2.51
N ARG A 17 59.41 8.29 -3.40
CA ARG A 17 59.53 6.83 -3.34
C ARG A 17 60.83 6.46 -2.63
N TYR A 18 60.77 6.31 -1.31
CA TYR A 18 61.91 5.89 -0.49
C TYR A 18 62.45 4.54 -0.97
N THR A 19 63.71 4.53 -1.41
CA THR A 19 64.41 3.34 -1.91
C THR A 19 65.77 3.25 -1.21
N MET A 20 66.23 2.03 -0.95
CA MET A 20 67.54 1.82 -0.32
C MET A 20 68.64 2.44 -1.19
N GLY A 21 69.48 3.29 -0.58
CA GLY A 21 70.54 4.03 -1.27
C GLY A 21 70.14 5.40 -1.82
N LEU A 22 68.87 5.81 -1.69
CA LEU A 22 68.45 7.19 -1.99
C LEU A 22 69.05 8.16 -0.96
N VAL A 23 69.69 9.22 -1.45
CA VAL A 23 70.17 10.32 -0.61
C VAL A 23 69.01 11.27 -0.37
N LEU A 24 68.72 11.58 0.89
CA LEU A 24 67.64 12.50 1.27
C LEU A 24 68.19 13.93 1.39
N GLY A 25 67.80 14.79 0.46
CA GLY A 25 68.07 16.22 0.49
C GLY A 25 66.84 17.05 0.86
N VAL A 26 67.02 18.37 0.86
CA VAL A 26 65.93 19.34 1.11
C VAL A 26 64.80 19.13 0.10
N ASP A 27 65.11 18.86 -1.16
CA ASP A 27 64.14 18.65 -2.23
C ASP A 27 63.20 17.46 -1.94
N GLU A 28 63.72 16.31 -1.48
CA GLU A 28 62.86 15.16 -1.12
C GLU A 28 61.91 15.51 0.04
N PHE A 29 62.39 16.18 1.08
CA PHE A 29 61.52 16.55 2.21
C PHE A 29 60.47 17.58 1.82
N GLN A 30 60.83 18.59 1.02
CA GLN A 30 59.89 19.59 0.53
C GLN A 30 58.89 18.97 -0.45
N GLN A 31 59.31 18.04 -1.31
CA GLN A 31 58.43 17.31 -2.23
C GLN A 31 57.41 16.46 -1.46
N GLU A 32 57.84 15.72 -0.44
CA GLU A 32 56.95 14.93 0.42
C GLU A 32 55.97 15.82 1.18
N GLN A 33 56.45 16.92 1.76
CA GLN A 33 55.60 17.89 2.46
C GLN A 33 54.56 18.52 1.53
N THR A 34 54.97 18.92 0.34
CA THR A 34 54.10 19.52 -0.68
C THR A 34 52.96 18.56 -1.06
N TYR A 35 53.27 17.27 -1.24
CA TYR A 35 52.26 16.24 -1.51
C TYR A 35 51.22 16.15 -0.40
N PHE A 36 51.64 16.01 0.86
CA PHE A 36 50.70 15.87 1.98
C PHE A 36 49.86 17.12 2.20
N MET A 37 50.47 18.31 2.13
CA MET A 37 49.74 19.58 2.23
C MET A 37 48.72 19.74 1.10
N ALA A 38 49.08 19.39 -0.13
CA ALA A 38 48.16 19.43 -1.26
C ALA A 38 46.99 18.44 -1.10
N ARG A 39 47.24 17.24 -0.55
CA ARG A 39 46.20 16.25 -0.26
C ARG A 39 45.22 16.72 0.82
N ASP A 40 45.72 17.36 1.87
CA ASP A 40 44.88 17.92 2.94
C ASP A 40 44.02 19.09 2.44
N ARG A 41 44.64 20.05 1.74
CA ARG A 41 43.94 21.16 1.07
C ARG A 41 42.86 20.67 0.12
N LEU A 42 43.17 19.68 -0.70
CA LEU A 42 42.20 19.06 -1.62
C LEU A 42 41.06 18.39 -0.86
N HIS A 43 41.32 17.71 0.25
CA HIS A 43 40.28 17.09 1.07
C HIS A 43 39.28 18.12 1.59
N GLN A 44 39.78 19.25 2.13
CA GLN A 44 38.94 20.34 2.59
C GLN A 44 38.11 20.94 1.45
N ARG A 45 38.76 21.33 0.35
CA ARG A 45 38.11 22.04 -0.75
C ARG A 45 37.16 21.18 -1.56
N ALA A 46 37.50 19.91 -1.79
CA ALA A 46 36.68 19.03 -2.59
C ALA A 46 35.34 18.69 -1.92
N LEU A 47 35.34 18.49 -0.59
CA LEU A 47 34.18 18.00 0.16
C LEU A 47 33.43 19.09 0.93
N HIS A 48 34.12 20.15 1.38
CA HIS A 48 33.55 21.10 2.33
C HIS A 48 33.45 22.53 1.79
N GLY A 49 34.27 22.92 0.81
CA GLY A 49 34.31 24.31 0.33
C GLY A 49 35.31 25.14 1.14
N TYR A 50 35.01 26.41 1.40
CA TYR A 50 35.88 27.34 2.14
C TYR A 50 35.03 28.35 2.93
N GLY A 51 35.64 29.06 3.89
CA GLY A 51 34.98 30.08 4.69
C GLY A 51 35.33 30.02 6.18
N THR A 52 34.57 30.75 6.99
CA THR A 52 34.68 30.72 8.45
C THR A 52 34.18 29.38 9.00
N VAL A 53 34.98 28.71 9.84
CA VAL A 53 34.59 27.44 10.50
C VAL A 53 34.00 27.71 11.88
N HIS A 54 34.67 28.54 12.69
CA HIS A 54 34.15 28.99 13.97
C HIS A 54 34.81 30.32 14.40
N GLY A 55 34.14 31.08 15.27
CA GLY A 55 34.68 32.33 15.81
C GLY A 55 34.72 33.46 14.78
N LEU A 56 35.78 34.26 14.76
CA LEU A 56 35.98 35.38 13.82
C LEU A 56 34.81 36.38 13.80
N ARG A 57 34.17 36.59 14.96
CA ARG A 57 33.06 37.54 15.12
C ARG A 57 33.56 38.96 14.87
N ILE A 58 32.83 39.74 14.07
CA ILE A 58 33.11 41.16 13.86
C ILE A 58 32.26 41.98 14.83
N ALA A 59 32.87 43.00 15.43
CA ALA A 59 32.19 43.98 16.26
C ALA A 59 32.86 45.35 16.09
N THR A 60 32.13 46.40 16.40
CA THR A 60 32.70 47.74 16.58
C THR A 60 32.67 48.11 18.06
N ARG A 61 33.64 48.92 18.49
CA ARG A 61 33.62 49.54 19.81
C ARG A 61 34.16 50.96 19.75
N PRO A 62 33.67 51.87 20.59
CA PRO A 62 34.28 53.19 20.73
C PRO A 62 35.70 53.06 21.29
N ALA A 63 36.63 53.84 20.75
CA ALA A 63 37.98 54.02 21.25
C ALA A 63 38.30 55.53 21.30
N ASP A 64 39.26 55.96 22.10
CA ASP A 64 39.54 57.40 22.32
C ASP A 64 39.69 58.20 21.02
N GLY A 65 38.61 58.90 20.61
CA GLY A 65 38.54 59.67 19.37
C GLY A 65 38.48 58.85 18.07
N ASP A 66 38.23 57.54 18.14
CA ASP A 66 38.19 56.62 17.00
C ASP A 66 37.11 55.53 17.19
N VAL A 67 36.90 54.71 16.17
CA VAL A 67 36.07 53.51 16.20
C VAL A 67 36.99 52.33 15.92
N GLU A 68 37.02 51.35 16.82
CA GLU A 68 37.78 50.13 16.59
C GLU A 68 36.88 49.04 16.00
N VAL A 69 37.31 48.49 14.86
CA VAL A 69 36.80 47.22 14.34
C VAL A 69 37.55 46.10 15.03
N VAL A 70 36.81 45.22 15.69
CA VAL A 70 37.33 44.08 16.46
C VAL A 70 36.95 42.78 15.75
N VAL A 71 37.96 41.97 15.46
CA VAL A 71 37.80 40.60 14.97
C VAL A 71 38.13 39.64 16.10
N GLY A 72 37.16 38.82 16.50
CA GLY A 72 37.36 37.79 17.54
C GLY A 72 38.28 36.65 17.08
N PRO A 73 38.84 35.86 18.01
CA PRO A 73 39.61 34.67 17.65
C PRO A 73 38.73 33.63 16.91
N GLY A 74 39.35 32.80 16.09
CA GLY A 74 38.65 31.77 15.34
C GLY A 74 39.47 31.09 14.26
N LEU A 75 38.81 30.22 13.50
CA LEU A 75 39.39 29.41 12.44
C LEU A 75 38.62 29.59 11.14
N ALA A 76 39.36 29.66 10.04
CA ALA A 76 38.84 29.73 8.68
C ALA A 76 39.61 28.79 7.75
N VAL A 77 39.00 28.49 6.60
CA VAL A 77 39.64 27.83 5.46
C VAL A 77 39.53 28.79 4.26
N ASP A 78 40.62 29.03 3.54
CA ASP A 78 40.60 29.87 2.35
C ASP A 78 40.23 29.10 1.06
N ALA A 79 40.12 29.81 -0.06
CA ALA A 79 39.79 29.23 -1.36
C ALA A 79 40.87 28.27 -1.91
N HIS A 80 41.99 28.09 -1.21
CA HIS A 80 43.06 27.14 -1.54
C HIS A 80 43.09 25.94 -0.58
N GLY A 81 42.21 25.92 0.42
CA GLY A 81 42.13 24.88 1.42
C GLY A 81 43.10 25.06 2.58
N GLN A 82 43.71 26.24 2.73
CA GLN A 82 44.64 26.53 3.82
C GLN A 82 43.86 26.94 5.06
N HIS A 83 44.31 26.44 6.21
CA HIS A 83 43.76 26.85 7.50
C HIS A 83 44.32 28.20 7.91
N ILE A 84 43.45 29.10 8.35
CA ILE A 84 43.81 30.41 8.88
C ILE A 84 43.32 30.48 10.34
N CYS A 85 44.26 30.45 11.28
CA CYS A 85 43.97 30.50 12.71
C CYS A 85 44.26 31.92 13.24
N VAL A 86 43.25 32.55 13.82
CA VAL A 86 43.37 33.83 14.53
C VAL A 86 43.32 33.53 16.04
N PRO A 87 44.46 33.52 16.75
CA PRO A 87 44.55 32.99 18.11
C PRO A 87 43.97 33.93 19.18
N GLY A 88 43.85 35.22 18.88
CA GLY A 88 43.34 36.23 19.81
C GLY A 88 42.68 37.39 19.08
N SER A 89 41.90 38.19 19.81
CA SER A 89 41.17 39.32 19.23
C SER A 89 42.12 40.35 18.60
N GLN A 90 41.81 40.74 17.37
CA GLN A 90 42.53 41.75 16.61
C GLN A 90 41.70 43.02 16.52
N CYS A 91 42.33 44.19 16.68
CA CYS A 91 41.66 45.49 16.66
C CYS A 91 42.29 46.38 15.59
N ALA A 92 41.46 47.04 14.78
CA ALA A 92 41.89 48.02 13.79
C ALA A 92 41.17 49.35 14.01
N ARG A 93 41.93 50.44 14.06
CA ARG A 93 41.41 51.81 14.20
C ARG A 93 40.89 52.32 12.87
N LEU A 94 39.58 52.52 12.78
CA LEU A 94 38.87 52.77 11.54
C LEU A 94 39.12 54.18 11.00
N GLN A 95 39.04 55.22 11.84
CA GLN A 95 39.33 56.59 11.43
C GLN A 95 40.80 56.77 11.07
N ALA A 96 41.72 56.14 11.82
CA ALA A 96 43.14 56.15 11.46
C ALA A 96 43.39 55.55 10.06
N TRP A 97 42.71 54.46 9.73
CA TRP A 97 42.80 53.82 8.41
C TRP A 97 42.15 54.67 7.30
N LEU A 98 40.93 55.17 7.51
CA LEU A 98 40.20 56.04 6.55
C LEU A 98 40.99 57.30 6.18
N ASN A 99 41.78 57.82 7.12
CA ASN A 99 42.54 59.05 6.94
C ASN A 99 43.96 58.86 6.40
N ARG A 100 44.36 57.63 6.06
CA ARG A 100 45.58 57.41 5.29
C ARG A 100 45.42 58.02 3.88
N THR A 101 46.47 58.68 3.38
CA THR A 101 46.42 59.41 2.10
C THR A 101 45.97 58.53 0.94
N ASP A 102 46.46 57.29 0.87
CA ASP A 102 46.10 56.32 -0.17
C ASP A 102 44.63 55.89 -0.14
N VAL A 103 44.05 55.77 1.06
CA VAL A 103 42.64 55.37 1.25
C VAL A 103 41.72 56.55 0.95
N ARG A 104 42.02 57.73 1.50
CA ARG A 104 41.23 58.95 1.31
C ARG A 104 41.12 59.34 -0.17
N ASP A 105 42.23 59.29 -0.91
CA ASP A 105 42.24 59.61 -2.35
C ASP A 105 41.40 58.62 -3.17
N ARG A 106 41.35 57.34 -2.76
CA ARG A 106 40.53 56.32 -3.41
C ARG A 106 39.06 56.52 -3.10
N ILE A 107 38.69 56.81 -1.85
CA ILE A 107 37.30 57.11 -1.44
C ILE A 107 36.78 58.34 -2.19
N GLY A 108 37.59 59.40 -2.34
CA GLY A 108 37.21 60.60 -3.09
C GLY A 108 36.95 60.39 -4.59
N ARG A 109 37.29 59.21 -5.14
CA ARG A 109 37.03 58.81 -6.54
C ARG A 109 35.86 57.84 -6.69
N VAL A 110 35.26 57.36 -5.59
CA VAL A 110 34.05 56.52 -5.60
C VAL A 110 32.84 57.43 -5.78
N ASP A 111 31.86 57.04 -6.61
CA ASP A 111 30.65 57.82 -6.85
C ASP A 111 29.89 58.09 -5.53
N GLY A 112 29.73 59.37 -5.18
CA GLY A 112 29.18 59.83 -3.91
C GLY A 112 30.21 60.62 -3.10
N SER A 113 30.36 61.91 -3.41
CA SER A 113 31.20 62.80 -2.59
C SER A 113 30.70 62.78 -1.14
N PRO A 114 31.58 62.62 -0.13
CA PRO A 114 31.16 62.77 1.25
C PRO A 114 30.57 64.19 1.46
N PRO A 115 29.48 64.34 2.23
CA PRO A 115 28.89 63.34 3.13
C PRO A 115 28.09 62.23 2.40
N GLY A 116 28.33 60.97 2.78
CA GLY A 116 27.70 59.79 2.18
C GLY A 116 28.12 58.48 2.84
N THR A 117 27.46 57.38 2.47
CA THR A 117 27.76 56.03 2.96
C THR A 117 28.90 55.40 2.15
N VAL A 118 29.94 54.90 2.84
CA VAL A 118 31.06 54.18 2.22
C VAL A 118 31.09 52.75 2.73
N ARG A 119 31.12 51.79 1.79
CA ARG A 119 31.24 50.36 2.11
C ARG A 119 32.70 49.93 2.15
N VAL A 120 33.12 49.33 3.26
CA VAL A 120 34.48 48.81 3.53
C VAL A 120 34.40 47.34 3.85
N TYR A 121 35.34 46.53 3.38
CA TYR A 121 35.35 45.08 3.55
C TYR A 121 36.44 44.67 4.52
N VAL A 122 36.10 43.78 5.46
CA VAL A 122 37.05 43.11 6.35
C VAL A 122 37.42 41.77 5.72
N THR A 123 38.68 41.60 5.34
CA THR A 123 39.16 40.37 4.69
C THR A 123 40.25 39.69 5.51
N LEU A 124 40.27 38.36 5.45
CA LEU A 124 41.25 37.50 6.13
C LEU A 124 42.00 36.67 5.10
N CYS A 125 43.33 36.79 5.06
CA CYS A 125 44.20 36.08 4.13
C CYS A 125 45.18 35.18 4.90
N TYR A 126 45.51 34.01 4.34
CA TYR A 126 46.59 33.19 4.87
C TYR A 126 47.94 33.89 4.63
N ARG A 127 48.83 33.80 5.61
CA ARG A 127 50.22 34.22 5.48
C ARG A 127 51.12 33.16 6.07
N ALA A 128 52.32 33.01 5.53
CA ALA A 128 53.37 32.21 6.16
C ALA A 128 54.51 33.13 6.57
N CYS A 129 55.05 32.94 7.77
CA CYS A 129 56.18 33.71 8.27
C CYS A 129 57.35 32.77 8.56
N ALA A 130 58.53 33.13 8.03
CA ALA A 130 59.76 32.42 8.33
C ALA A 130 60.27 32.87 9.72
N THR A 131 60.36 31.94 10.66
CA THR A 131 60.67 32.18 12.07
C THR A 131 61.91 31.41 12.53
N ASP A 132 62.33 31.69 13.77
CA ASP A 132 63.40 30.96 14.46
C ASP A 132 64.71 30.96 13.68
N ARG A 133 65.34 32.13 13.55
CA ARG A 133 66.62 32.25 12.84
C ARG A 133 67.72 31.48 13.55
N ILE A 134 68.38 30.57 12.82
CA ILE A 134 69.52 29.80 13.30
C ILE A 134 70.74 30.06 12.41
N PRO A 135 71.97 30.01 12.95
CA PRO A 135 73.17 30.04 12.15
C PRO A 135 73.27 28.75 11.31
N VAL A 136 73.38 28.88 9.99
CA VAL A 136 73.63 27.77 9.07
C VAL A 136 75.11 27.80 8.67
N PRO A 137 75.83 26.65 8.66
CA PRO A 137 77.24 26.63 8.27
C PRO A 137 77.44 27.15 6.84
N GLY A 138 78.02 28.35 6.71
CA GLY A 138 78.41 28.95 5.44
C GLY A 138 79.87 28.64 5.06
N GLY A 139 80.20 28.72 3.77
CA GLY A 139 81.58 28.64 3.28
C GLY A 139 82.50 29.72 3.90
N PRO A 140 83.84 29.60 3.78
CA PRO A 140 84.77 30.49 4.45
C PRO A 140 84.53 31.94 4.04
N CYS A 141 84.47 32.85 5.03
CA CYS A 141 84.32 34.31 4.91
C CYS A 141 82.87 34.90 4.94
N ARG A 142 81.95 34.39 5.77
CA ARG A 142 80.70 35.10 6.13
C ARG A 142 80.58 35.36 7.63
N SER A 143 79.93 36.45 8.02
CA SER A 143 79.65 36.77 9.42
C SER A 143 78.49 35.92 9.97
N GLN A 144 78.35 35.86 11.30
CA GLN A 144 77.26 35.10 11.95
C GLN A 144 75.87 35.70 11.65
N GLU A 145 75.78 37.01 11.43
CA GLU A 145 74.53 37.66 10.98
C GLU A 145 74.22 37.33 9.50
N ASP A 146 75.25 37.23 8.65
CA ASP A 146 75.11 36.87 7.21
C ASP A 146 74.87 35.36 6.97
N THR A 147 74.80 34.56 8.04
CA THR A 147 74.59 33.10 8.00
C THR A 147 73.33 32.68 8.75
N ALA A 148 72.55 33.63 9.27
CA ALA A 148 71.33 33.36 10.02
C ALA A 148 70.13 33.16 9.08
N GLU A 149 69.73 31.91 8.88
CA GLU A 149 68.55 31.52 8.09
C GLU A 149 67.38 31.11 9.00
N ALA A 150 66.15 31.29 8.52
CA ALA A 150 64.96 30.86 9.24
C ALA A 150 64.89 29.32 9.28
N SER A 151 64.73 28.74 10.48
CA SER A 151 64.62 27.29 10.64
C SER A 151 63.19 26.76 10.58
N ARG A 152 62.19 27.63 10.73
CA ARG A 152 60.78 27.26 10.78
C ARG A 152 59.95 28.16 9.88
N ILE A 153 58.83 27.60 9.43
CA ILE A 153 57.74 28.35 8.80
C ILE A 153 56.56 28.23 9.77
N GLN A 154 56.05 29.37 10.20
CA GLN A 154 54.89 29.49 11.05
C GLN A 154 53.70 29.95 10.20
N ASP A 155 52.57 29.26 10.34
CA ASP A 155 51.29 29.73 9.82
C ASP A 155 50.89 31.01 10.53
N ASP A 156 50.56 32.03 9.75
CA ASP A 156 50.17 33.36 10.19
C ASP A 156 48.96 33.83 9.36
N PHE A 157 48.48 35.04 9.64
CA PHE A 157 47.33 35.59 8.96
C PHE A 157 47.50 37.07 8.70
N GLU A 158 46.71 37.58 7.76
CA GLU A 158 46.59 39.01 7.52
C GLU A 158 45.13 39.42 7.51
N LEU A 159 44.78 40.36 8.39
CA LEU A 159 43.49 41.04 8.39
C LEU A 159 43.63 42.39 7.69
N ARG A 160 42.79 42.64 6.69
CA ARG A 160 42.80 43.88 5.91
C ARG A 160 41.44 44.55 5.93
N LEU A 161 41.47 45.88 5.98
CA LEU A 161 40.36 46.71 5.55
C LEU A 161 40.59 47.07 4.08
N ALA A 162 39.59 46.80 3.24
CA ALA A 162 39.66 46.99 1.79
C ALA A 162 38.44 47.76 1.27
N LEU A 163 38.60 48.48 0.16
CA LEU A 163 37.50 49.18 -0.52
C LEU A 163 36.79 48.30 -1.58
N SER A 164 37.30 47.10 -1.81
CA SER A 164 36.74 46.11 -2.73
C SER A 164 36.68 44.75 -2.03
N PRO A 165 35.62 43.95 -2.24
CA PRO A 165 35.53 42.62 -1.67
C PRO A 165 36.60 41.70 -2.28
N PRO A 166 36.99 40.62 -1.58
CA PRO A 166 37.83 39.58 -2.17
C PRO A 166 37.00 38.82 -3.22
N PRO A 167 37.63 38.26 -4.28
CA PRO A 167 36.92 37.45 -5.27
C PRO A 167 36.42 36.15 -4.64
N GLN A 168 35.12 35.84 -4.78
CA GLN A 168 34.47 34.66 -4.18
C GLN A 168 33.65 33.82 -5.18
N PRO A 169 34.13 33.58 -6.42
CA PRO A 169 33.30 33.04 -7.51
C PRO A 169 32.66 31.67 -7.22
N GLU A 170 33.34 30.79 -6.48
CA GLU A 170 32.76 29.48 -6.09
C GLU A 170 31.64 29.62 -5.06
N GLU A 171 31.78 30.52 -4.08
CA GLU A 171 30.74 30.75 -3.07
C GLU A 171 29.51 31.38 -3.73
N ASP A 172 29.73 32.42 -4.53
CA ASP A 172 28.67 33.14 -5.25
C ASP A 172 27.88 32.18 -6.15
N ALA A 173 28.57 31.36 -6.95
CA ALA A 173 27.91 30.37 -7.81
C ALA A 173 27.20 29.27 -7.02
N THR A 174 27.75 28.84 -5.88
CA THR A 174 27.14 27.80 -5.03
C THR A 174 25.84 28.32 -4.40
N ARG A 175 25.82 29.58 -3.95
CA ARG A 175 24.62 30.23 -3.42
C ARG A 175 23.55 30.39 -4.50
N LEU A 176 23.93 30.89 -5.67
CA LEU A 176 22.99 31.02 -6.80
C LEU A 176 22.43 29.66 -7.23
N PHE A 177 23.23 28.59 -7.19
CA PHE A 177 22.71 27.24 -7.44
C PHE A 177 21.73 26.79 -6.35
N GLY A 178 22.02 27.09 -5.09
CA GLY A 178 21.10 26.87 -3.97
C GLY A 178 19.78 27.63 -4.13
N ASP A 179 19.83 28.89 -4.56
CA ASP A 179 18.64 29.71 -4.82
C ASP A 179 17.83 29.15 -6.00
N LEU A 180 18.50 28.70 -7.06
CA LEU A 180 17.86 27.99 -8.17
C LEU A 180 17.13 26.73 -7.69
N LEU A 181 17.76 25.92 -6.83
CA LEU A 181 17.13 24.73 -6.26
C LEU A 181 15.93 25.09 -5.36
N ARG A 182 15.97 26.21 -4.65
CA ARG A 182 14.86 26.70 -3.81
C ARG A 182 13.68 27.20 -4.62
N MET A 183 13.90 27.68 -5.83
CA MET A 183 12.84 28.11 -6.73
C MET A 183 12.08 26.93 -7.36
N ILE A 184 12.55 25.69 -7.22
CA ILE A 184 11.87 24.50 -7.76
C ILE A 184 10.52 24.31 -7.05
N GLU A 185 9.46 24.30 -7.87
CA GLU A 185 8.11 23.94 -7.46
C GLU A 185 7.75 22.59 -8.06
N TRP A 186 7.20 21.69 -7.23
CA TRP A 186 6.76 20.38 -7.68
C TRP A 186 5.35 20.48 -8.23
N VAL A 187 5.20 20.25 -9.54
CA VAL A 187 3.89 20.27 -10.21
C VAL A 187 3.41 18.87 -10.54
N GLY A 188 2.10 18.70 -10.68
CA GLY A 188 1.50 17.44 -11.12
C GLY A 188 2.01 17.02 -12.49
N ASP A 189 2.04 15.71 -12.77
CA ASP A 189 2.57 15.20 -14.04
C ASP A 189 1.75 15.64 -15.27
N ASP A 190 0.49 16.01 -15.06
CA ASP A 190 -0.41 16.55 -16.08
C ASP A 190 -0.17 18.06 -16.35
N GLU A 191 0.65 18.73 -15.55
CA GLU A 191 0.94 20.16 -15.67
C GLU A 191 2.18 20.44 -16.54
N ALA A 192 2.28 21.69 -17.01
CA ALA A 192 3.42 22.16 -17.79
C ALA A 192 4.63 22.40 -16.88
N GLY A 193 5.57 21.45 -16.87
CA GLY A 193 6.88 21.61 -16.24
C GLY A 193 7.95 22.13 -17.22
N LEU A 194 9.01 22.69 -16.65
CA LEU A 194 10.26 23.04 -17.33
C LEU A 194 10.83 21.83 -18.07
N THR A 195 11.38 22.11 -19.25
CA THR A 195 12.13 21.10 -19.99
C THR A 195 13.52 20.93 -19.40
N GLU A 196 14.11 19.76 -19.62
CA GLU A 196 15.50 19.50 -19.28
C GLU A 196 16.45 20.56 -19.86
N ALA A 197 16.26 20.94 -21.13
CA ALA A 197 17.13 21.89 -21.79
C ALA A 197 17.13 23.26 -21.10
N GLU A 198 15.97 23.72 -20.64
CA GLU A 198 15.83 24.99 -19.91
C GLU A 198 16.50 24.94 -18.54
N LEU A 199 16.26 23.87 -17.77
CA LEU A 199 16.90 23.71 -16.46
C LEU A 199 18.43 23.64 -16.59
N LEU A 200 18.94 22.83 -17.52
CA LEU A 200 20.39 22.71 -17.72
C LEU A 200 21.03 23.99 -18.26
N ALA A 201 20.31 24.80 -19.06
CA ALA A 201 20.79 26.10 -19.51
C ALA A 201 20.91 27.09 -18.34
N GLN A 202 19.94 27.09 -17.42
CA GLN A 202 20.01 27.92 -16.22
C GLN A 202 21.17 27.52 -15.31
N VAL A 203 21.41 26.22 -15.10
CA VAL A 203 22.58 25.76 -14.31
C VAL A 203 23.89 26.20 -14.97
N ARG A 204 24.05 26.06 -16.29
CA ARG A 204 25.27 26.50 -16.99
C ARG A 204 25.50 28.01 -16.93
N ALA A 205 24.43 28.80 -16.86
CA ALA A 205 24.52 30.25 -16.75
C ALA A 205 25.10 30.73 -15.40
N LEU A 206 25.25 29.84 -14.41
CA LEU A 206 25.90 30.12 -13.13
C LEU A 206 27.43 30.20 -13.22
N ALA A 207 28.03 29.73 -14.32
CA ALA A 207 29.46 29.90 -14.54
C ALA A 207 29.78 31.37 -14.90
N PRO A 208 30.90 31.92 -14.42
CA PRO A 208 31.30 33.29 -14.73
C PRO A 208 31.51 33.42 -16.24
N ALA A 209 30.84 34.41 -16.85
CA ALA A 209 31.06 34.75 -18.25
C ALA A 209 32.54 35.14 -18.45
N SER A 210 33.20 34.54 -19.43
CA SER A 210 34.61 34.81 -19.73
C SER A 210 34.81 36.25 -20.26
N ALA A 211 35.13 37.18 -19.35
CA ALA A 211 35.78 38.49 -19.52
C ALA A 211 35.06 39.63 -20.30
N PRO A 212 35.60 40.87 -20.23
CA PRO A 212 35.05 42.02 -19.53
C PRO A 212 34.05 42.81 -20.39
N ALA A 213 32.80 42.85 -19.97
CA ALA A 213 31.89 43.94 -20.33
C ALA A 213 31.49 44.63 -19.03
N SER A 214 31.30 45.94 -19.10
CA SER A 214 30.79 46.82 -18.04
C SER A 214 29.77 46.13 -17.12
N PRO A 215 29.67 46.52 -15.82
CA PRO A 215 28.73 45.92 -14.90
C PRO A 215 27.37 45.84 -15.60
N PRO A 216 26.75 44.65 -15.68
CA PRO A 216 25.47 44.55 -16.35
C PRO A 216 24.54 45.53 -15.65
N ALA A 217 23.82 46.35 -16.43
CA ALA A 217 22.89 47.36 -15.91
C ALA A 217 21.70 46.75 -15.15
N SER A 218 21.73 45.44 -14.91
CA SER A 218 20.74 44.67 -14.16
C SER A 218 21.43 43.38 -13.66
N PRO A 219 21.11 42.88 -12.45
CA PRO A 219 21.50 41.54 -12.05
C PRO A 219 21.05 40.51 -13.11
N PRO A 220 21.68 39.32 -13.21
CA PRO A 220 21.15 38.24 -14.02
C PRO A 220 19.68 38.08 -13.64
N LEU A 221 18.79 38.08 -14.65
CA LEU A 221 17.33 38.08 -14.53
C LEU A 221 16.90 37.50 -13.18
N SER A 222 16.29 38.30 -12.30
CA SER A 222 15.40 37.71 -11.29
C SER A 222 14.46 36.79 -12.07
N PRO A 223 14.50 35.46 -11.89
CA PRO A 223 13.56 34.61 -12.60
C PRO A 223 12.18 35.02 -12.07
N PRO A 224 11.27 35.51 -12.92
CA PRO A 224 9.95 35.84 -12.44
C PRO A 224 9.21 34.51 -12.32
N GLY A 225 9.21 33.94 -11.12
CA GLY A 225 8.38 32.80 -10.80
C GLY A 225 9.13 31.56 -10.34
N THR A 226 8.33 30.62 -9.84
CA THR A 226 8.72 29.27 -9.51
C THR A 226 9.23 28.52 -10.76
N LEU A 227 10.09 27.52 -10.54
CA LEU A 227 10.60 26.61 -11.55
C LEU A 227 9.79 25.32 -11.48
N PRO A 228 8.66 25.18 -12.22
CA PRO A 228 7.81 24.01 -12.14
C PRO A 228 8.54 22.79 -12.70
N ILE A 229 8.70 21.75 -11.89
CA ILE A 229 9.25 20.45 -12.30
C ILE A 229 8.20 19.38 -12.02
N ARG A 230 7.89 18.55 -13.02
CA ARG A 230 6.97 17.41 -12.86
C ARG A 230 7.51 16.42 -11.85
N ALA A 231 6.67 16.00 -10.91
CA ALA A 231 7.04 15.08 -9.84
C ALA A 231 7.65 13.76 -10.36
N GLY A 232 7.12 13.19 -11.44
CA GLY A 232 7.63 11.96 -12.07
C GLY A 232 8.99 12.12 -12.76
N GLU A 233 9.37 13.34 -13.17
CA GLU A 233 10.64 13.65 -13.87
C GLU A 233 11.71 14.23 -12.93
N ALA A 234 11.30 14.70 -11.75
CA ALA A 234 12.10 15.35 -10.72
C ALA A 234 13.47 14.70 -10.47
N GLY A 235 13.48 13.41 -10.15
CA GLY A 235 14.70 12.68 -9.82
C GLY A 235 15.71 12.68 -10.97
N THR A 236 15.23 12.48 -12.20
CA THR A 236 16.09 12.45 -13.39
C THR A 236 16.61 13.85 -13.73
N LEU A 237 15.77 14.87 -13.65
CA LEU A 237 16.15 16.25 -13.96
C LEU A 237 17.15 16.81 -12.95
N LEU A 238 16.92 16.60 -11.65
CA LEU A 238 17.86 17.01 -10.61
C LEU A 238 19.21 16.28 -10.72
N GLN A 239 19.20 14.98 -10.98
CA GLN A 239 20.45 14.25 -11.20
C GLN A 239 21.26 14.83 -12.37
N ARG A 240 20.59 15.23 -13.46
CA ARG A 240 21.25 15.86 -14.61
C ARG A 240 21.73 17.28 -14.30
N ALA A 241 20.95 18.06 -13.54
CA ALA A 241 21.35 19.39 -13.07
C ALA A 241 22.59 19.31 -12.18
N PHE A 242 22.62 18.40 -11.19
CA PHE A 242 23.80 18.16 -10.36
C PHE A 242 25.00 17.69 -11.17
N ARG A 243 24.79 16.84 -12.18
CA ARG A 243 25.87 16.44 -13.09
C ARG A 243 26.46 17.65 -13.82
N VAL A 244 25.63 18.50 -14.44
CA VAL A 244 26.08 19.71 -15.14
C VAL A 244 26.77 20.69 -14.18
N TRP A 245 26.27 20.86 -12.97
CA TRP A 245 26.95 21.63 -11.93
C TRP A 245 28.37 21.11 -11.69
N VAL A 246 28.53 19.81 -11.48
CA VAL A 246 29.84 19.19 -11.18
C VAL A 246 30.78 19.16 -12.39
N THR A 247 30.28 18.96 -13.61
CA THR A 247 31.11 18.78 -14.81
C THR A 247 31.38 20.06 -15.59
N ASP A 248 30.43 20.99 -15.63
CA ASP A 248 30.48 22.15 -16.53
C ASP A 248 30.71 23.46 -15.74
N VAL A 249 30.10 23.61 -14.56
CA VAL A 249 30.10 24.88 -13.80
C VAL A 249 31.20 24.93 -12.75
N ARG A 250 31.19 23.97 -11.81
CA ARG A 250 32.13 23.94 -10.67
C ARG A 250 33.59 24.03 -11.11
N PRO A 251 34.06 23.35 -12.17
CA PRO A 251 35.45 23.47 -12.62
C PRO A 251 35.85 24.87 -13.09
N LEU A 252 34.89 25.71 -13.51
CA LEU A 252 35.13 27.08 -13.98
C LEU A 252 35.16 28.10 -12.83
N VAL A 253 34.49 27.81 -11.70
CA VAL A 253 34.42 28.71 -10.54
C VAL A 253 35.42 28.38 -9.44
N MET A 254 35.94 27.15 -9.42
CA MET A 254 36.95 26.75 -8.44
C MET A 254 38.26 27.53 -8.67
N ALA A 255 38.78 28.12 -7.58
CA ALA A 255 40.04 28.87 -7.60
C ALA A 255 41.27 28.01 -7.99
N SER A 256 41.19 26.68 -7.85
CA SER A 256 42.20 25.73 -8.31
C SER A 256 41.59 24.78 -9.35
N ALA A 257 42.05 24.86 -10.60
CA ALA A 257 41.63 23.93 -11.64
C ALA A 257 42.12 22.51 -11.33
N ALA A 258 41.19 21.60 -11.02
CA ALA A 258 41.31 20.14 -11.03
C ALA A 258 42.73 19.56 -10.77
N CYS A 259 43.35 19.93 -9.64
CA CYS A 259 44.67 19.47 -9.14
C CYS A 259 45.89 20.38 -9.38
N HIS A 260 45.73 21.62 -9.88
CA HIS A 260 46.85 22.58 -9.97
C HIS A 260 46.92 23.49 -8.74
N PRO A 261 48.15 23.87 -8.31
CA PRO A 261 48.30 24.88 -7.28
C PRO A 261 47.78 26.23 -7.82
N PRO A 262 47.10 27.00 -6.99
CA PRO A 262 46.50 28.27 -7.39
C PRO A 262 47.55 29.38 -7.52
N GLU A 263 47.32 30.32 -8.45
CA GLU A 263 48.28 31.38 -8.79
C GLU A 263 48.04 32.72 -8.06
N ALA A 264 46.87 32.92 -7.45
CA ALA A 264 46.46 34.19 -6.82
C ALA A 264 46.33 34.09 -5.29
N GLU A 265 46.39 35.21 -4.59
CA GLU A 265 46.13 35.28 -3.14
C GLU A 265 44.65 34.94 -2.84
N ALA A 266 44.41 34.01 -1.91
CA ALA A 266 43.05 33.65 -1.46
C ALA A 266 42.76 34.26 -0.09
N CYS A 267 41.97 35.33 -0.10
CA CYS A 267 41.40 35.91 1.11
C CYS A 267 39.92 35.55 1.19
N ILE A 268 39.40 35.43 2.40
CA ILE A 268 37.96 35.28 2.66
C ILE A 268 37.35 36.60 3.15
N LEU A 269 36.09 36.83 2.82
CA LEU A 269 35.32 37.94 3.37
C LEU A 269 34.83 37.58 4.79
N LEU A 270 35.01 38.49 5.75
CA LEU A 270 34.43 38.34 7.09
C LEU A 270 33.18 39.20 7.27
N ALA A 271 33.20 40.45 6.78
CA ALA A 271 32.05 41.36 6.79
C ALA A 271 32.27 42.52 5.81
N ALA A 272 31.16 43.10 5.34
CA ALA A 272 31.12 44.46 4.82
C ALA A 272 30.66 45.43 5.93
N LEU A 273 31.23 46.62 5.96
CA LEU A 273 30.96 47.68 6.92
C LEU A 273 30.42 48.87 6.15
N ASP A 274 29.16 49.23 6.37
CA ASP A 274 28.59 50.46 5.83
C ASP A 274 28.81 51.60 6.82
N LEU A 275 29.64 52.55 6.40
CA LEU A 275 30.09 53.65 7.22
C LEU A 275 29.39 54.92 6.78
N SER A 276 28.67 55.58 7.68
CA SER A 276 28.19 56.94 7.44
C SER A 276 29.32 57.92 7.73
N LEU A 277 29.77 58.67 6.71
CA LEU A 277 30.93 59.55 6.83
C LEU A 277 30.57 61.04 6.77
N ASP A 278 31.19 61.81 7.66
CA ASP A 278 31.31 63.26 7.59
C ASP A 278 32.74 63.65 7.15
N ALA A 279 32.85 64.64 6.26
CA ALA A 279 34.11 65.17 5.74
C ALA A 279 34.46 66.58 6.27
N THR A 280 33.77 67.05 7.31
CA THR A 280 33.99 68.36 7.90
C THR A 280 35.47 68.56 8.32
N GLY A 281 36.09 69.63 7.82
CA GLY A 281 37.48 69.98 8.17
C GLY A 281 38.58 69.20 7.44
N GLY A 282 38.28 68.48 6.35
CA GLY A 282 39.28 67.81 5.51
C GLY A 282 39.76 66.44 6.05
N THR A 283 39.10 65.93 7.10
CA THR A 283 39.28 64.59 7.64
C THR A 283 37.99 63.80 7.49
N LEU A 284 38.08 62.53 7.10
CA LEU A 284 36.93 61.64 7.10
C LEU A 284 36.68 61.14 8.52
N ARG A 285 35.46 61.31 9.01
CA ARG A 285 35.03 60.86 10.33
C ARG A 285 33.77 60.02 10.18
N VAL A 286 33.68 58.94 10.95
CA VAL A 286 32.45 58.15 11.06
C VAL A 286 31.46 58.97 11.90
N THR A 287 30.22 59.14 11.42
CA THR A 287 29.18 59.83 12.16
C THR A 287 28.77 59.01 13.38
N THR A 288 28.16 59.67 14.37
CA THR A 288 27.70 59.03 15.59
C THR A 288 26.26 59.39 15.86
N THR A 289 25.41 58.40 16.12
CA THR A 289 24.04 58.56 16.61
C THR A 289 23.97 58.10 18.07
N ASP A 290 23.45 58.94 18.96
CA ASP A 290 23.33 58.66 20.40
C ASP A 290 24.64 58.26 21.11
N GLY A 291 25.80 58.70 20.58
CA GLY A 291 27.12 58.41 21.13
C GLY A 291 27.74 57.10 20.66
N GLU A 292 27.02 56.32 19.84
CA GLU A 292 27.54 55.12 19.18
C GLU A 292 27.94 55.44 17.72
N PRO A 293 28.96 54.76 17.17
CA PRO A 293 29.38 54.98 15.78
C PRO A 293 28.38 54.38 14.79
N ASP A 294 28.01 55.16 13.77
CA ASP A 294 27.09 54.76 12.70
C ASP A 294 27.76 53.80 11.71
N VAL A 295 27.99 52.57 12.18
CA VAL A 295 28.58 51.47 11.41
C VAL A 295 27.60 50.31 11.39
N TYR A 296 27.09 50.01 10.20
CA TYR A 296 26.29 48.80 9.98
C TYR A 296 27.21 47.67 9.51
N ILE A 297 27.18 46.54 10.22
CA ILE A 297 27.97 45.34 9.90
C ILE A 297 27.07 44.40 9.10
N ASP A 298 27.42 44.18 7.83
CA ASP A 298 26.75 43.27 6.92
C ASP A 298 27.61 42.00 6.72
N GLU A 299 27.13 40.87 7.25
CA GLU A 299 27.78 39.57 7.09
C GLU A 299 27.05 38.69 6.04
N THR A 300 26.14 39.24 5.24
CA THR A 300 25.31 38.47 4.30
C THR A 300 26.16 37.66 3.33
N ASP A 301 27.22 38.25 2.76
CA ASP A 301 28.11 37.62 1.77
C ASP A 301 29.28 36.85 2.38
N ARG A 302 29.28 36.63 3.69
CA ARG A 302 30.35 35.91 4.40
C ARG A 302 30.28 34.40 4.10
N PRO A 303 31.32 33.76 3.54
CA PRO A 303 31.38 32.31 3.42
C PRO A 303 31.62 31.67 4.79
N TYR A 304 30.86 30.64 5.11
CA TYR A 304 31.03 29.87 6.34
C TYR A 304 30.71 28.39 6.12
N LEU A 305 31.35 27.55 6.93
CA LEU A 305 31.25 26.11 6.88
C LEU A 305 30.63 25.59 8.17
N LEU A 306 29.51 24.88 8.05
CA LEU A 306 28.94 24.14 9.16
C LEU A 306 29.59 22.76 9.24
N THR A 307 29.84 22.28 10.46
CA THR A 307 30.37 20.93 10.66
C THR A 307 29.37 19.89 10.14
N THR A 308 29.87 18.77 9.61
CA THR A 308 29.01 17.66 9.14
C THR A 308 28.08 17.13 10.23
N ARG A 309 28.50 17.19 11.50
CA ARG A 309 27.65 16.83 12.63
C ARG A 309 26.46 17.79 12.79
N LEU A 310 26.69 19.11 12.67
CA LEU A 310 25.61 20.10 12.73
C LEU A 310 24.69 19.98 11.52
N LEU A 311 25.24 19.75 10.32
CA LEU A 311 24.44 19.46 9.13
C LEU A 311 23.61 18.19 9.28
N GLN A 312 24.15 17.15 9.90
CA GLN A 312 23.40 15.94 10.21
C GLN A 312 22.26 16.22 11.19
N GLU A 313 22.51 16.97 12.27
CA GLU A 313 21.45 17.37 13.21
C GLU A 313 20.38 18.21 12.52
N TRP A 314 20.78 19.15 11.66
CA TRP A 314 19.84 19.91 10.87
C TRP A 314 19.09 19.03 9.88
N LEU A 315 19.70 18.08 9.18
CA LEU A 315 18.96 17.19 8.27
C LEU A 315 18.02 16.22 8.99
N LEU A 316 18.36 15.81 10.22
CA LEU A 316 17.54 14.92 11.05
C LEU A 316 16.39 15.66 11.76
N HIS A 317 16.60 16.93 12.10
CA HIS A 317 15.67 17.73 12.91
C HIS A 317 15.14 18.98 12.22
N ALA A 318 15.58 19.26 10.99
CA ALA A 318 14.95 20.27 10.15
C ALA A 318 13.50 19.81 10.04
N PRO A 319 12.54 20.68 10.43
CA PRO A 319 11.17 20.45 10.02
C PRO A 319 11.24 20.32 8.51
N GLY A 320 10.95 19.11 8.00
CA GLY A 320 11.08 18.85 6.59
C GLY A 320 10.33 19.94 5.85
N THR A 321 11.04 20.73 5.05
CA THR A 321 10.44 21.38 3.89
C THR A 321 10.08 20.27 2.91
N ALA A 322 9.11 19.44 3.28
CA ALA A 322 8.05 19.12 2.35
C ALA A 322 7.53 20.47 1.84
N PRO A 323 7.19 20.61 0.55
CA PRO A 323 6.73 21.89 0.01
C PRO A 323 5.67 22.44 0.96
N SER A 324 6.00 23.54 1.62
CA SER A 324 5.03 24.31 2.34
C SER A 324 4.13 24.94 1.28
N GLY A 325 3.13 24.18 0.84
CA GLY A 325 1.79 24.76 0.81
C GLY A 325 1.58 25.47 2.15
N PRO A 326 0.84 26.60 2.17
CA PRO A 326 0.72 27.47 3.33
C PRO A 326 0.50 26.62 4.58
N SER A 327 1.10 26.99 5.72
CA SER A 327 0.85 26.27 6.97
C SER A 327 -0.66 26.17 7.18
N LEU A 328 -1.19 24.98 6.94
CA LEU A 328 -2.62 24.71 6.98
C LEU A 328 -3.01 24.57 8.44
N THR A 329 -3.15 25.73 9.07
CA THR A 329 -3.75 25.90 10.39
C THR A 329 -5.23 25.51 10.38
N ASP A 330 -5.80 25.35 9.18
CA ASP A 330 -7.14 24.84 8.90
C ASP A 330 -7.03 23.65 7.93
N HIS A 331 -7.54 22.48 8.32
CA HIS A 331 -7.51 21.27 7.50
C HIS A 331 -8.33 21.39 6.20
N GLY A 332 -9.19 22.40 6.08
CA GLY A 332 -10.05 22.61 4.92
C GLY A 332 -9.35 23.06 3.63
N LEU A 333 -8.05 23.43 3.64
CA LEU A 333 -7.32 23.81 2.42
C LEU A 333 -6.21 22.81 2.03
N LEU A 334 -6.19 21.61 2.63
CA LEU A 334 -5.38 20.50 2.14
C LEU A 334 -6.06 19.94 0.87
N THR A 335 -5.35 19.96 -0.26
CA THR A 335 -5.75 19.27 -1.48
C THR A 335 -5.29 17.81 -1.44
N GLY A 336 -6.00 16.90 -2.11
CA GLY A 336 -5.68 15.47 -2.09
C GLY A 336 -6.31 14.68 -0.93
N LEU A 337 -7.00 15.32 0.03
CA LEU A 337 -7.68 14.62 1.12
C LEU A 337 -8.79 13.64 0.69
N ASP A 338 -9.20 13.67 -0.57
CA ASP A 338 -10.18 12.74 -1.12
C ASP A 338 -9.54 11.41 -1.56
N ASP A 339 -8.22 11.36 -1.72
CA ASP A 339 -7.52 10.10 -1.97
C ASP A 339 -7.24 9.35 -0.66
N ASP A 340 -7.23 8.02 -0.75
CA ASP A 340 -7.13 7.12 0.41
C ASP A 340 -5.79 6.40 0.37
N ASP A 341 -4.74 7.21 0.44
CA ASP A 341 -3.33 6.84 0.39
C ASP A 341 -2.80 6.26 1.72
N HIS A 342 -3.59 6.36 2.79
CA HIS A 342 -3.31 5.79 4.10
C HIS A 342 -4.30 4.67 4.47
N PRO A 343 -4.15 3.47 3.89
CA PRO A 343 -5.06 2.34 4.12
C PRO A 343 -5.13 1.85 5.58
N GLN A 344 -4.20 2.30 6.42
CA GLN A 344 -4.11 1.96 7.84
C GLN A 344 -5.09 2.75 8.72
N TYR A 345 -5.65 3.87 8.24
CA TYR A 345 -6.61 4.67 9.02
C TYR A 345 -8.07 4.30 8.71
N LEU A 346 -8.93 4.48 9.70
CA LEU A 346 -10.38 4.38 9.54
C LEU A 346 -10.91 5.59 8.77
N ARG A 347 -11.75 5.35 7.76
CA ARG A 347 -12.40 6.42 7.00
C ARG A 347 -13.57 6.99 7.80
N THR A 348 -13.75 8.31 7.75
CA THR A 348 -14.87 9.02 8.40
C THR A 348 -16.22 8.67 7.78
N ASP A 349 -16.25 8.23 6.52
CA ASP A 349 -17.44 7.73 5.82
C ASP A 349 -17.89 6.32 6.27
N GLY A 350 -17.08 5.64 7.09
CA GLY A 350 -17.35 4.28 7.57
C GLY A 350 -17.21 3.18 6.51
N GLY A 351 -16.71 3.49 5.31
CA GLY A 351 -16.60 2.56 4.20
C GLY A 351 -15.52 1.47 4.37
N ARG A 352 -14.64 1.61 5.37
CA ARG A 352 -13.54 0.68 5.65
C ARG A 352 -13.76 -0.10 6.94
N ALA A 353 -13.83 -1.42 6.83
CA ALA A 353 -13.89 -2.33 7.97
C ALA A 353 -12.51 -2.52 8.63
N LEU A 354 -12.47 -2.67 9.96
CA LEU A 354 -11.28 -3.14 10.68
C LEU A 354 -11.06 -4.62 10.38
N THR A 355 -10.05 -4.94 9.58
CA THR A 355 -9.76 -6.32 9.15
C THR A 355 -8.85 -7.11 10.10
N GLY A 356 -8.38 -6.48 11.19
CA GLY A 356 -7.51 -7.10 12.19
C GLY A 356 -7.77 -6.60 13.62
N ASN A 357 -7.14 -7.26 14.61
CA ASN A 357 -7.28 -6.92 16.02
C ASN A 357 -6.58 -5.59 16.35
N LEU A 358 -7.27 -4.68 17.02
CA LEU A 358 -6.75 -3.39 17.44
C LEU A 358 -6.55 -3.38 18.96
N SER A 359 -5.31 -3.15 19.42
CA SER A 359 -4.98 -3.07 20.85
C SER A 359 -4.80 -1.61 21.26
N ALA A 360 -5.63 -1.14 22.18
CA ALA A 360 -5.49 0.19 22.78
C ALA A 360 -4.52 0.20 24.00
N GLY A 361 -3.82 -0.90 24.26
CA GLY A 361 -2.99 -1.04 25.46
C GLY A 361 -3.81 -0.87 26.74
N GLY A 362 -3.38 0.04 27.62
CA GLY A 362 -4.10 0.40 28.85
C GLY A 362 -5.13 1.52 28.71
N HIS A 363 -5.40 2.00 27.49
CA HIS A 363 -6.32 3.12 27.25
C HIS A 363 -7.77 2.67 27.06
N THR A 364 -8.72 3.48 27.53
CA THR A 364 -10.17 3.25 27.42
C THR A 364 -10.81 4.12 26.35
N LEU A 365 -11.80 3.59 25.62
CA LEU A 365 -12.62 4.37 24.67
C LEU A 365 -13.78 5.05 25.42
N THR A 366 -13.73 6.37 25.63
CA THR A 366 -14.62 7.09 26.58
C THR A 366 -15.82 7.82 25.98
N ASP A 367 -16.02 7.85 24.66
CA ASP A 367 -17.14 8.57 23.99
C ASP A 367 -17.80 7.77 22.86
N LEU A 368 -17.69 6.43 22.86
CA LEU A 368 -18.36 5.56 21.88
C LEU A 368 -19.86 5.87 21.85
N ALA A 369 -20.53 6.08 20.71
CA ALA A 369 -21.98 6.32 20.65
C ALA A 369 -22.81 5.11 21.13
N ALA A 370 -24.06 5.33 21.53
CA ALA A 370 -24.95 4.20 21.87
C ALA A 370 -25.29 3.42 20.58
N ALA A 371 -25.15 2.10 20.61
CA ALA A 371 -25.52 1.25 19.49
C ALA A 371 -27.04 1.34 19.23
N THR A 372 -27.44 1.51 17.96
CA THR A 372 -28.83 1.58 17.49
C THR A 372 -29.18 0.50 16.46
N ALA A 373 -28.21 -0.30 16.02
CA ALA A 373 -28.39 -1.38 15.05
C ALA A 373 -27.47 -2.57 15.34
N ASP A 374 -27.87 -3.75 14.85
CA ASP A 374 -27.10 -4.99 15.02
C ASP A 374 -25.70 -4.88 14.39
N GLY A 375 -24.69 -5.41 15.10
CA GLY A 375 -23.29 -5.40 14.68
C GLY A 375 -22.50 -4.15 15.07
N GLN A 376 -23.12 -3.13 15.65
CA GLN A 376 -22.41 -1.98 16.22
C GLN A 376 -21.73 -2.33 17.56
N ALA A 377 -20.61 -1.68 17.84
CA ALA A 377 -19.97 -1.77 19.15
C ALA A 377 -20.89 -1.15 20.23
N VAL A 378 -21.08 -1.86 21.34
CA VAL A 378 -21.93 -1.42 22.45
C VAL A 378 -21.09 -0.74 23.54
N ARG A 379 -21.65 0.31 24.16
CA ARG A 379 -21.08 0.84 25.40
C ARG A 379 -21.23 -0.18 26.53
N PHE A 380 -20.39 -0.07 27.56
CA PHE A 380 -20.48 -0.93 28.73
C PHE A 380 -21.89 -0.86 29.37
N GLU A 381 -22.53 0.31 29.37
CA GLU A 381 -23.88 0.52 29.91
C GLU A 381 -24.97 -0.21 29.12
N GLN A 382 -24.75 -0.48 27.82
CA GLN A 382 -25.68 -1.24 26.97
C GLN A 382 -25.43 -2.75 26.99
N ALA A 383 -24.24 -3.17 27.45
CA ALA A 383 -23.91 -4.58 27.58
C ALA A 383 -24.61 -5.19 28.81
N VAL A 384 -25.19 -6.38 28.63
CA VAL A 384 -25.66 -7.23 29.73
C VAL A 384 -24.45 -7.91 30.38
N LYS A 385 -24.20 -7.62 31.66
CA LYS A 385 -23.01 -8.08 32.40
C LYS A 385 -23.33 -9.23 33.33
N VAL A 386 -22.29 -9.97 33.70
CA VAL A 386 -22.36 -10.89 34.83
C VAL A 386 -22.73 -10.09 36.10
N GLY A 387 -23.83 -10.46 36.75
CA GLY A 387 -24.38 -9.74 37.90
C GLY A 387 -25.48 -8.73 37.58
N ASP A 388 -25.72 -8.39 36.31
CA ASP A 388 -26.87 -7.54 35.94
C ASP A 388 -28.17 -8.31 36.19
N ALA A 389 -29.18 -7.62 36.73
CA ALA A 389 -30.50 -8.20 36.99
C ALA A 389 -31.15 -8.64 35.67
N ALA A 390 -31.66 -9.87 35.65
CA ALA A 390 -32.42 -10.36 34.52
C ALA A 390 -33.81 -9.72 34.48
N GLY A 391 -34.31 -9.45 33.27
CA GLY A 391 -35.60 -8.80 33.06
C GLY A 391 -36.67 -9.73 32.49
N GLY A 392 -37.93 -9.31 32.58
CA GLY A 392 -39.07 -10.04 32.02
C GLY A 392 -39.36 -11.33 32.77
N ASP A 393 -39.26 -12.45 32.07
CA ASP A 393 -39.55 -13.81 32.55
C ASP A 393 -38.36 -14.49 33.28
N LEU A 394 -37.23 -13.80 33.32
CA LEU A 394 -36.02 -14.24 33.99
C LEU A 394 -35.87 -13.51 35.33
N GLY A 395 -35.43 -14.23 36.36
CA GLY A 395 -35.10 -13.69 37.68
C GLY A 395 -33.64 -14.02 38.06
N GLY A 396 -33.12 -13.31 39.06
CA GLY A 396 -31.70 -13.38 39.43
C GLY A 396 -30.84 -12.53 38.50
N THR A 397 -29.60 -12.97 38.24
CA THR A 397 -28.61 -12.19 37.50
C THR A 397 -27.93 -13.01 36.39
N TYR A 398 -27.48 -12.36 35.32
CA TYR A 398 -26.67 -13.00 34.27
C TYR A 398 -25.31 -13.49 34.81
N PRO A 399 -24.68 -14.52 34.21
CA PRO A 399 -25.05 -15.22 32.97
C PRO A 399 -25.99 -16.42 33.18
N ALA A 400 -26.31 -16.76 34.43
CA ALA A 400 -27.15 -17.91 34.77
C ALA A 400 -28.46 -17.47 35.46
N PRO A 401 -29.32 -16.69 34.79
CA PRO A 401 -30.61 -16.34 35.35
C PRO A 401 -31.52 -17.56 35.42
N ALA A 402 -32.44 -17.57 36.39
CA ALA A 402 -33.46 -18.60 36.49
C ALA A 402 -34.73 -18.13 35.78
N VAL A 403 -35.45 -19.05 35.13
CA VAL A 403 -36.79 -18.76 34.63
C VAL A 403 -37.72 -18.63 35.84
N THR A 404 -38.21 -17.42 36.10
CA THR A 404 -39.15 -17.13 37.19
C THR A 404 -40.51 -16.70 36.69
N GLY A 405 -40.68 -16.51 35.38
CA GLY A 405 -41.94 -16.22 34.73
C GLY A 405 -42.07 -16.85 33.34
N LEU A 406 -43.30 -16.88 32.82
CA LEU A 406 -43.62 -17.16 31.42
C LEU A 406 -44.76 -16.22 30.99
N ARG A 407 -44.50 -15.37 29.98
CA ARG A 407 -45.39 -14.29 29.50
C ARG A 407 -45.73 -13.26 30.59
N ASN A 408 -44.73 -12.86 31.38
CA ASN A 408 -44.83 -11.96 32.54
C ASN A 408 -45.75 -12.48 33.66
N ARG A 409 -45.93 -13.80 33.75
CA ARG A 409 -46.65 -14.46 34.84
C ARG A 409 -45.70 -15.36 35.59
N SER A 410 -45.70 -15.33 36.91
CA SER A 410 -44.73 -16.07 37.73
C SER A 410 -44.81 -17.58 37.47
N VAL A 411 -43.66 -18.26 37.56
CA VAL A 411 -43.54 -19.72 37.63
C VAL A 411 -43.32 -20.07 39.10
N SER A 412 -44.10 -21.02 39.61
CA SER A 412 -44.00 -21.50 40.99
C SER A 412 -42.60 -22.04 41.31
N PRO A 413 -42.01 -21.71 42.48
CA PRO A 413 -40.71 -22.26 42.89
C PRO A 413 -40.79 -23.73 43.36
N ALA A 414 -41.97 -24.35 43.36
CA ALA A 414 -42.12 -25.76 43.72
C ALA A 414 -41.44 -26.67 42.71
N ALA A 415 -40.58 -27.58 43.18
CA ALA A 415 -39.94 -28.57 42.32
C ALA A 415 -41.00 -29.52 41.72
N PRO A 416 -40.99 -29.76 40.40
CA PRO A 416 -41.90 -30.73 39.78
C PRO A 416 -41.59 -32.15 40.26
N ALA A 417 -42.62 -32.93 40.53
CA ALA A 417 -42.49 -34.37 40.70
C ALA A 417 -42.47 -35.07 39.33
N ASP A 418 -41.93 -36.30 39.29
CA ASP A 418 -41.91 -37.11 38.07
C ASP A 418 -43.34 -37.30 37.50
N GLY A 419 -43.49 -37.05 36.20
CA GLY A 419 -44.79 -37.10 35.50
C GLY A 419 -45.69 -35.86 35.62
N GLN A 420 -45.26 -34.76 36.26
CA GLN A 420 -46.02 -33.51 36.29
C GLN A 420 -45.72 -32.60 35.09
N VAL A 421 -46.73 -31.84 34.65
CA VAL A 421 -46.61 -30.81 33.60
C VAL A 421 -46.88 -29.42 34.17
N LEU A 422 -46.25 -28.41 33.59
CA LEU A 422 -46.48 -27.02 33.97
C LEU A 422 -47.86 -26.56 33.46
N THR A 423 -48.75 -26.16 34.36
CA THR A 423 -50.13 -25.75 34.04
C THR A 423 -50.41 -24.33 34.52
N TRP A 424 -51.26 -23.59 33.80
CA TRP A 424 -51.69 -22.25 34.19
C TRP A 424 -52.70 -22.31 35.34
N ASN A 425 -52.38 -21.74 36.49
CA ASN A 425 -53.30 -21.55 37.60
C ASN A 425 -53.85 -20.12 37.58
N ALA A 426 -55.06 -19.96 37.03
CA ALA A 426 -55.72 -18.66 36.93
C ALA A 426 -56.04 -18.02 38.29
N ALA A 427 -56.24 -18.82 39.36
CA ALA A 427 -56.55 -18.32 40.69
C ALA A 427 -55.29 -17.79 41.41
N GLY A 428 -54.15 -18.48 41.23
CA GLY A 428 -52.85 -18.04 41.74
C GLY A 428 -52.11 -17.06 40.83
N ASN A 429 -52.62 -16.83 39.62
CA ASN A 429 -52.00 -16.02 38.58
C ASN A 429 -50.54 -16.43 38.26
N GLN A 430 -50.27 -17.74 38.29
CA GLN A 430 -48.94 -18.31 38.11
C GLN A 430 -49.00 -19.62 37.33
N TRP A 431 -47.87 -19.98 36.71
CA TRP A 431 -47.61 -21.32 36.18
C TRP A 431 -47.14 -22.23 37.31
N GLU A 432 -47.70 -23.43 37.43
CA GLU A 432 -47.31 -24.37 38.49
C GLU A 432 -47.28 -25.82 37.99
N PRO A 433 -46.36 -26.65 38.51
CA PRO A 433 -46.32 -28.06 38.18
C PRO A 433 -47.56 -28.76 38.75
N ARG A 434 -48.27 -29.49 37.90
CA ARG A 434 -49.46 -30.24 38.27
C ARG A 434 -49.44 -31.59 37.57
N ALA A 435 -50.00 -32.61 38.21
CA ALA A 435 -50.20 -33.89 37.54
C ALA A 435 -51.07 -33.70 36.29
N VAL A 436 -50.67 -34.33 35.19
CA VAL A 436 -51.48 -34.36 33.96
C VAL A 436 -52.83 -34.99 34.33
N PRO A 437 -53.98 -34.32 34.06
CA PRO A 437 -55.27 -34.99 34.13
C PRO A 437 -55.20 -36.22 33.22
N ALA A 438 -55.50 -37.41 33.73
CA ALA A 438 -55.38 -38.66 32.96
C ALA A 438 -56.05 -38.50 31.58
N GLY A 439 -55.20 -38.53 30.56
CA GLY A 439 -55.43 -38.02 29.21
C GLY A 439 -54.08 -37.84 28.48
N ASP A 440 -53.23 -38.87 28.60
CA ASP A 440 -52.02 -39.23 27.84
C ASP A 440 -51.18 -38.08 27.26
N GLY A 441 -50.45 -37.40 28.16
CA GLY A 441 -49.48 -36.36 27.87
C GLY A 441 -48.05 -36.86 27.63
N GLY A 442 -47.52 -36.56 26.44
CA GLY A 442 -46.09 -36.33 26.20
C GLY A 442 -45.88 -34.88 25.75
N PRO A 443 -44.65 -34.32 25.83
CA PRO A 443 -44.38 -32.96 25.37
C PRO A 443 -44.77 -32.83 23.90
N ALA A 444 -45.39 -31.70 23.54
CA ALA A 444 -45.90 -31.48 22.19
C ALA A 444 -44.80 -31.80 21.15
N PRO A 445 -45.10 -32.62 20.12
CA PRO A 445 -44.16 -32.82 19.04
C PRO A 445 -43.83 -31.45 18.43
N LEU A 446 -42.56 -31.26 18.05
CA LEU A 446 -42.14 -30.19 17.15
C LEU A 446 -43.26 -29.96 16.13
N SER A 447 -43.65 -28.71 15.91
CA SER A 447 -44.73 -28.44 14.97
C SER A 447 -44.34 -29.05 13.61
N LEU A 448 -45.30 -29.60 12.87
CA LEU A 448 -45.04 -30.18 11.55
C LEU A 448 -44.12 -29.31 10.65
N PRO A 449 -44.22 -27.96 10.68
CA PRO A 449 -43.26 -27.09 9.99
C PRO A 449 -41.81 -27.15 10.51
N GLU A 450 -41.60 -27.26 11.82
CA GLU A 450 -40.26 -27.31 12.45
C GLU A 450 -39.56 -28.65 12.21
N ILE A 451 -40.31 -29.75 12.17
CA ILE A 451 -39.77 -31.06 11.73
C ILE A 451 -39.41 -30.98 10.25
N ALA A 452 -40.30 -30.47 9.40
CA ALA A 452 -40.10 -30.43 7.95
C ALA A 452 -38.82 -29.68 7.51
N ALA A 453 -38.39 -28.66 8.26
CA ALA A 453 -37.19 -27.86 7.96
C ALA A 453 -35.87 -28.59 8.26
N THR A 454 -35.88 -29.66 9.05
CA THR A 454 -34.68 -30.44 9.41
C THR A 454 -34.55 -31.77 8.66
N LEU A 455 -35.58 -32.16 7.90
CA LEU A 455 -35.57 -33.39 7.11
C LEU A 455 -34.82 -33.20 5.78
N PRO A 456 -34.07 -34.21 5.31
CA PRO A 456 -33.46 -34.15 3.98
C PRO A 456 -34.54 -33.97 2.91
N SER A 457 -34.32 -33.01 2.01
CA SER A 457 -35.25 -32.69 0.93
C SER A 457 -34.97 -33.57 -0.29
N LEU A 458 -35.96 -34.32 -0.76
CA LEU A 458 -35.88 -35.18 -1.94
C LEU A 458 -36.94 -34.78 -2.97
N PRO A 459 -36.62 -34.81 -4.28
CA PRO A 459 -37.64 -34.65 -5.31
C PRO A 459 -38.67 -35.79 -5.21
N PHE A 460 -39.97 -35.47 -5.23
CA PHE A 460 -41.02 -36.50 -5.26
C PHE A 460 -40.97 -37.32 -6.56
N VAL A 461 -40.69 -36.67 -7.68
CA VAL A 461 -40.60 -37.28 -9.01
C VAL A 461 -39.50 -36.58 -9.82
N THR A 462 -38.73 -37.35 -10.58
CA THR A 462 -37.87 -36.83 -11.65
C THR A 462 -38.56 -37.02 -12.98
N ILE A 463 -38.61 -35.97 -13.80
CA ILE A 463 -39.31 -35.99 -15.09
C ILE A 463 -38.32 -35.66 -16.19
N THR A 464 -38.24 -36.52 -17.21
CA THR A 464 -37.35 -36.36 -18.36
C THR A 464 -38.13 -36.45 -19.68
N PRO A 465 -37.83 -35.62 -20.69
CA PRO A 465 -38.36 -35.82 -22.04
C PRO A 465 -37.98 -37.21 -22.56
N ASP A 466 -38.91 -37.89 -23.24
CA ASP A 466 -38.71 -39.24 -23.77
C ASP A 466 -39.49 -39.40 -25.07
N ASP A 467 -38.81 -39.25 -26.21
CA ASP A 467 -39.42 -39.33 -27.54
C ASP A 467 -39.40 -40.76 -28.12
N ASP A 468 -38.72 -41.71 -27.47
CA ASP A 468 -38.64 -43.12 -27.86
C ASP A 468 -38.69 -44.02 -26.61
N PRO A 469 -39.88 -44.29 -26.07
CA PRO A 469 -40.01 -44.99 -24.80
C PRO A 469 -39.73 -46.49 -24.88
N GLY A 470 -39.48 -47.04 -26.09
CA GLY A 470 -39.29 -48.48 -26.29
C GLY A 470 -40.53 -49.33 -26.01
N LEU A 471 -41.73 -48.75 -26.18
CA LEU A 471 -43.03 -49.40 -25.96
C LEU A 471 -43.75 -49.60 -27.31
N ASP A 472 -44.56 -50.65 -27.43
CA ASP A 472 -45.43 -50.90 -28.59
C ASP A 472 -46.60 -49.89 -28.65
N LEU A 473 -46.28 -48.63 -28.94
CA LEU A 473 -47.20 -47.50 -29.02
C LEU A 473 -47.22 -46.90 -30.43
N GLU A 474 -48.34 -46.27 -30.79
CA GLU A 474 -48.43 -45.45 -32.01
C GLU A 474 -47.33 -44.39 -32.03
N PRO A 475 -46.70 -44.10 -33.20
CA PRO A 475 -45.60 -43.16 -33.32
C PRO A 475 -45.85 -41.85 -32.56
N LEU A 476 -44.87 -41.48 -31.74
CA LEU A 476 -44.93 -40.28 -30.90
C LEU A 476 -44.54 -39.05 -31.71
N VAL A 477 -45.26 -37.95 -31.49
CA VAL A 477 -44.84 -36.65 -32.01
C VAL A 477 -43.71 -36.14 -31.10
N PRO A 478 -42.52 -35.79 -31.61
CA PRO A 478 -41.41 -35.34 -30.78
C PRO A 478 -41.80 -34.14 -29.89
N GLY A 479 -41.41 -34.21 -28.61
CA GLY A 479 -41.76 -33.22 -27.58
C GLY A 479 -43.13 -33.43 -26.92
N THR A 480 -43.75 -34.60 -27.10
CA THR A 480 -45.01 -34.98 -26.42
C THR A 480 -44.85 -36.07 -25.38
N GLY A 481 -43.73 -36.81 -25.40
CA GLY A 481 -43.45 -37.90 -24.48
C GLY A 481 -42.59 -37.48 -23.29
N TYR A 482 -42.95 -37.94 -22.10
CA TYR A 482 -42.19 -37.71 -20.88
C TYR A 482 -42.16 -38.98 -20.02
N ARG A 483 -41.01 -39.25 -19.40
CA ARG A 483 -40.81 -40.34 -18.44
C ARG A 483 -40.72 -39.78 -17.04
N LEU A 484 -41.51 -40.35 -16.13
CA LEU A 484 -41.66 -39.93 -14.74
C LEU A 484 -41.12 -41.04 -13.84
N TRP A 485 -40.14 -40.70 -13.02
CA TRP A 485 -39.50 -41.58 -12.03
C TRP A 485 -39.89 -41.14 -10.63
N PHE A 486 -40.74 -41.89 -9.94
CA PHE A 486 -41.19 -41.56 -8.58
C PHE A 486 -40.20 -42.09 -7.54
N HIS A 487 -39.71 -41.21 -6.67
CA HIS A 487 -38.68 -41.53 -5.67
C HIS A 487 -39.28 -42.13 -4.40
N LEU A 488 -40.01 -43.25 -4.52
CA LEU A 488 -40.68 -43.90 -3.37
C LEU A 488 -39.75 -44.80 -2.53
N ASN A 489 -38.44 -44.73 -2.78
CA ASN A 489 -37.40 -45.52 -2.11
C ASN A 489 -36.78 -44.80 -0.88
N ALA A 490 -37.41 -43.76 -0.35
CA ALA A 490 -36.90 -43.01 0.80
C ALA A 490 -37.36 -43.60 2.15
N GLY A 491 -36.47 -44.30 2.85
CA GLY A 491 -36.70 -44.74 4.24
C GLY A 491 -35.59 -45.67 4.79
N PRO A 492 -35.30 -45.63 6.11
CA PRO A 492 -34.18 -46.36 6.70
C PRO A 492 -34.34 -47.90 6.72
N THR A 493 -35.53 -48.41 6.42
CA THR A 493 -35.89 -49.84 6.49
C THR A 493 -36.38 -50.41 5.15
N LEU A 494 -36.24 -49.67 4.04
CA LEU A 494 -36.67 -50.14 2.73
C LEU A 494 -35.55 -50.96 2.08
N SER A 495 -35.82 -52.24 1.79
CA SER A 495 -35.03 -53.09 0.90
C SER A 495 -35.66 -53.12 -0.50
N GLU A 496 -34.95 -53.62 -1.53
CA GLU A 496 -35.49 -53.81 -2.89
C GLU A 496 -36.85 -54.56 -2.89
N ASP A 497 -37.06 -55.45 -1.92
CA ASP A 497 -38.29 -56.26 -1.81
C ASP A 497 -39.49 -55.53 -1.17
N ASN A 498 -39.29 -54.35 -0.55
CA ASN A 498 -40.32 -53.68 0.25
C ASN A 498 -40.56 -52.20 -0.13
N VAL A 499 -40.08 -51.77 -1.30
CA VAL A 499 -40.44 -50.47 -1.88
C VAL A 499 -41.90 -50.49 -2.31
N PRO A 500 -42.76 -49.53 -1.94
CA PRO A 500 -44.13 -49.55 -2.42
C PRO A 500 -44.17 -49.33 -3.93
N GLU A 501 -45.15 -49.95 -4.59
CA GLU A 501 -45.41 -49.77 -6.01
C GLU A 501 -46.61 -48.83 -6.21
N LEU A 502 -46.44 -47.83 -7.07
CA LEU A 502 -47.49 -46.91 -7.47
C LEU A 502 -48.54 -47.65 -8.31
N ALA A 503 -49.83 -47.44 -8.04
CA ALA A 503 -50.89 -47.91 -8.93
C ALA A 503 -51.09 -46.89 -10.07
N PRO A 504 -50.59 -47.16 -11.30
CA PRO A 504 -50.53 -46.17 -12.37
C PRO A 504 -51.92 -45.81 -12.92
N ASP A 505 -52.90 -46.71 -12.81
CA ASP A 505 -54.31 -46.53 -13.21
C ASP A 505 -55.06 -45.50 -12.36
N ARG A 506 -54.52 -45.17 -11.18
CA ARG A 506 -55.11 -44.20 -10.24
C ARG A 506 -54.32 -42.91 -10.12
N LEU A 507 -53.33 -42.71 -10.98
CA LEU A 507 -52.51 -41.49 -11.00
C LEU A 507 -53.31 -40.31 -11.56
N ASP A 508 -53.75 -39.40 -10.68
CA ASP A 508 -54.41 -38.15 -11.09
C ASP A 508 -53.37 -37.07 -11.37
N LEU A 509 -53.00 -36.95 -12.65
CA LEU A 509 -52.01 -36.00 -13.15
C LEU A 509 -52.67 -34.91 -14.00
N SER A 510 -52.40 -33.66 -13.65
CA SER A 510 -52.70 -32.49 -14.49
C SER A 510 -51.43 -31.77 -14.91
N VAL A 511 -51.27 -31.57 -16.22
CA VAL A 511 -50.12 -30.89 -16.80
C VAL A 511 -50.55 -29.50 -17.28
N PHE A 512 -49.75 -28.49 -16.94
CA PHE A 512 -49.95 -27.11 -17.36
C PHE A 512 -48.71 -26.58 -18.06
N GLY A 513 -48.90 -25.82 -19.13
CA GLY A 513 -47.85 -25.02 -19.73
C GLY A 513 -47.85 -23.61 -19.15
N GLU A 514 -46.69 -23.17 -18.69
CA GLU A 514 -46.39 -21.78 -18.34
C GLU A 514 -45.68 -21.06 -19.48
N VAL A 515 -46.28 -19.96 -19.91
CA VAL A 515 -45.66 -19.05 -20.86
C VAL A 515 -44.94 -17.97 -20.06
N ALA A 516 -43.62 -17.85 -20.25
CA ALA A 516 -42.86 -16.75 -19.68
C ALA A 516 -43.42 -15.42 -20.21
N PRO A 517 -43.91 -14.52 -19.36
CA PRO A 517 -44.36 -13.23 -19.81
C PRO A 517 -43.16 -12.34 -20.17
N GLY A 518 -43.34 -11.43 -21.14
CA GLY A 518 -42.51 -10.23 -21.20
C GLY A 518 -42.69 -9.41 -19.91
N PRO A 519 -41.83 -8.41 -19.64
CA PRO A 519 -41.69 -7.76 -18.33
C PRO A 519 -42.94 -7.06 -17.74
N ALA A 520 -44.11 -7.15 -18.38
CA ALA A 520 -45.36 -6.54 -17.93
C ALA A 520 -46.63 -7.42 -18.06
N ALA A 521 -46.52 -8.74 -18.26
CA ALA A 521 -47.70 -9.63 -18.33
C ALA A 521 -47.74 -10.66 -17.18
N GLU A 522 -48.92 -11.02 -16.70
CA GLU A 522 -49.07 -12.11 -15.72
C GLU A 522 -48.97 -13.49 -16.40
N PRO A 523 -48.33 -14.49 -15.76
CA PRO A 523 -48.21 -15.83 -16.32
C PRO A 523 -49.59 -16.49 -16.44
N PHE A 524 -49.96 -16.92 -17.64
CA PHE A 524 -51.17 -17.72 -17.85
C PHE A 524 -50.85 -19.22 -17.82
N LEU A 525 -51.54 -19.97 -16.94
CA LEU A 525 -51.46 -21.43 -16.89
C LEU A 525 -52.41 -22.03 -17.93
N ARG A 526 -51.87 -22.69 -18.94
CA ARG A 526 -52.69 -23.42 -19.93
C ARG A 526 -52.67 -24.92 -19.63
N ARG A 527 -53.82 -25.51 -19.32
CA ARG A 527 -53.92 -26.97 -19.15
C ARG A 527 -53.63 -27.69 -20.48
N ILE A 528 -52.81 -28.73 -20.41
CA ILE A 528 -52.45 -29.63 -21.50
C ILE A 528 -53.03 -31.01 -21.14
N ALA A 529 -53.80 -31.60 -22.06
CA ALA A 529 -54.39 -32.90 -21.83
C ALA A 529 -53.31 -33.99 -21.87
N VAL A 530 -53.38 -34.94 -20.94
CA VAL A 530 -52.62 -36.19 -20.97
C VAL A 530 -53.48 -37.22 -21.70
N GLU A 531 -53.01 -37.71 -22.84
CA GLU A 531 -53.73 -38.71 -23.65
C GLU A 531 -53.55 -40.11 -23.11
N GLN A 532 -52.34 -40.41 -22.65
CA GLN A 532 -51.97 -41.76 -22.25
C GLN A 532 -51.00 -41.72 -21.09
N ILE A 533 -51.18 -42.66 -20.17
CA ILE A 533 -50.30 -42.95 -19.06
C ILE A 533 -50.01 -44.45 -19.15
N VAL A 534 -48.75 -44.83 -19.32
CA VAL A 534 -48.32 -46.22 -19.53
C VAL A 534 -47.26 -46.57 -18.49
N PRO A 535 -47.47 -47.58 -17.64
CA PRO A 535 -46.41 -48.06 -16.76
C PRO A 535 -45.27 -48.67 -17.59
N VAL A 536 -44.03 -48.30 -17.28
CA VAL A 536 -42.85 -48.80 -17.98
C VAL A 536 -42.07 -49.77 -17.10
N ASP A 537 -41.93 -49.43 -15.82
CA ASP A 537 -41.24 -50.21 -14.81
C ASP A 537 -41.84 -49.84 -13.43
N ARG A 538 -41.41 -50.51 -12.37
CA ARG A 538 -41.85 -50.22 -11.00
C ARG A 538 -41.57 -48.75 -10.67
N ASN A 539 -42.65 -48.01 -10.35
CA ASN A 539 -42.60 -46.56 -10.06
C ASN A 539 -42.07 -45.68 -11.22
N VAL A 540 -42.07 -46.21 -12.44
CA VAL A 540 -41.69 -45.49 -13.66
C VAL A 540 -42.85 -45.50 -14.64
N VAL A 541 -43.30 -44.31 -15.03
CA VAL A 541 -44.46 -44.15 -15.91
C VAL A 541 -44.09 -43.27 -17.08
N PHE A 542 -44.50 -43.68 -18.27
CA PHE A 542 -44.46 -42.89 -19.48
C PHE A 542 -45.79 -42.18 -19.67
N ILE A 543 -45.76 -40.91 -20.06
CA ILE A 543 -46.95 -40.16 -20.40
C ILE A 543 -46.85 -39.56 -21.81
N ARG A 544 -47.99 -39.54 -22.49
CA ARG A 544 -48.17 -38.88 -23.79
C ARG A 544 -49.09 -37.68 -23.62
N LEU A 545 -48.63 -36.50 -24.02
CA LEU A 545 -49.42 -35.28 -24.04
C LEU A 545 -50.16 -35.12 -25.38
N ALA A 546 -51.36 -34.52 -25.35
CA ALA A 546 -52.24 -34.42 -26.51
C ALA A 546 -51.76 -33.57 -27.68
N ARG A 547 -50.73 -32.77 -27.45
CA ARG A 547 -50.14 -31.89 -28.45
C ARG A 547 -48.74 -31.53 -28.04
N THR A 548 -47.91 -31.22 -29.03
CA THR A 548 -46.60 -30.64 -28.78
C THR A 548 -46.73 -29.37 -27.96
N VAL A 549 -45.86 -29.25 -26.98
CA VAL A 549 -45.82 -28.11 -26.06
C VAL A 549 -45.05 -26.97 -26.76
N GLN A 550 -45.72 -26.29 -27.69
CA GLN A 550 -45.13 -25.13 -28.39
C GLN A 550 -45.37 -23.83 -27.61
N ASN A 551 -44.37 -22.94 -27.60
CA ASN A 551 -44.41 -21.61 -26.96
C ASN A 551 -44.63 -21.62 -25.44
N VAL A 552 -44.19 -22.68 -24.76
CA VAL A 552 -44.19 -22.80 -23.30
C VAL A 552 -42.74 -22.94 -22.86
N SER A 553 -42.30 -22.17 -21.87
CA SER A 553 -40.94 -22.26 -21.34
C SER A 553 -40.81 -23.31 -20.25
N ARG A 554 -41.88 -23.54 -19.48
CA ARG A 554 -41.92 -24.50 -18.39
C ARG A 554 -43.22 -25.29 -18.38
N LEU A 555 -43.11 -26.59 -18.19
CA LEU A 555 -44.23 -27.45 -17.85
C LEU A 555 -44.31 -27.60 -16.34
N ARG A 556 -45.53 -27.47 -15.83
CA ARG A 556 -45.89 -27.76 -14.45
C ARG A 556 -46.69 -29.05 -14.41
N PHE A 557 -46.13 -30.09 -13.82
CA PHE A 557 -46.80 -31.35 -13.55
C PHE A 557 -47.36 -31.30 -12.13
N ARG A 558 -48.68 -31.32 -12.00
CA ARG A 558 -49.38 -31.30 -10.71
C ARG A 558 -50.08 -32.63 -10.51
N PHE A 559 -49.64 -33.36 -9.50
CA PHE A 559 -50.17 -34.65 -9.08
C PHE A 559 -51.15 -34.44 -7.94
N ASN A 560 -52.38 -34.92 -8.07
CA ASN A 560 -53.35 -34.98 -7.00
C ASN A 560 -53.20 -36.32 -6.28
N LEU A 561 -52.66 -36.29 -5.07
CA LEU A 561 -52.24 -37.48 -4.34
C LEU A 561 -53.39 -38.13 -3.54
N GLN A 562 -54.53 -37.45 -3.39
CA GLN A 562 -55.69 -38.01 -2.69
C GLN A 562 -56.32 -39.23 -3.37
N PRO A 563 -56.60 -39.21 -4.69
CA PRO A 563 -57.11 -40.40 -5.40
C PRO A 563 -56.01 -41.42 -5.74
N THR A 564 -54.74 -41.01 -5.68
CA THR A 564 -53.60 -41.87 -6.04
C THR A 564 -53.29 -42.84 -4.89
N THR A 565 -53.36 -44.13 -5.15
CA THR A 565 -53.01 -45.18 -4.17
C THR A 565 -51.77 -45.94 -4.58
N LEU A 566 -51.12 -46.56 -3.60
CA LEU A 566 -50.17 -47.63 -3.82
C LEU A 566 -50.89 -48.92 -4.23
N ALA A 567 -50.16 -49.88 -4.78
CA ALA A 567 -50.70 -51.17 -5.24
C ALA A 567 -51.34 -51.99 -4.10
N ASP A 568 -50.92 -51.76 -2.85
CA ASP A 568 -51.50 -52.36 -1.64
C ASP A 568 -52.79 -51.65 -1.16
N GLY A 569 -53.22 -50.59 -1.86
CA GLY A 569 -54.41 -49.80 -1.56
C GLY A 569 -54.18 -48.64 -0.59
N MET A 570 -52.98 -48.45 -0.05
CA MET A 570 -52.68 -47.30 0.82
C MET A 570 -52.71 -45.98 0.02
N PRO A 571 -53.37 -44.91 0.52
CA PRO A 571 -53.29 -43.59 -0.11
C PRO A 571 -51.84 -43.07 -0.16
N LEU A 572 -51.40 -42.60 -1.31
CA LEU A 572 -50.02 -42.15 -1.50
C LEU A 572 -49.68 -40.93 -0.62
N ALA A 573 -50.64 -40.01 -0.44
CA ALA A 573 -50.48 -38.86 0.46
C ALA A 573 -50.19 -39.29 1.91
N ASP A 574 -50.92 -40.28 2.42
CA ASP A 574 -50.73 -40.82 3.77
C ASP A 574 -49.38 -41.52 3.90
N TRP A 575 -48.93 -42.19 2.84
CA TRP A 575 -47.63 -42.83 2.79
C TRP A 575 -46.49 -41.80 2.85
N LEU A 576 -46.56 -40.73 2.04
CA LEU A 576 -45.54 -39.67 2.00
C LEU A 576 -45.44 -38.91 3.33
N ALA A 577 -46.59 -38.62 3.97
CA ALA A 577 -46.65 -37.92 5.25
C ALA A 577 -46.01 -38.69 6.41
N ARG A 578 -45.89 -40.02 6.30
CA ARG A 578 -45.26 -40.88 7.31
C ARG A 578 -43.74 -40.98 7.17
N ARG A 579 -43.13 -40.33 6.17
CA ARG A 579 -41.69 -40.44 5.90
C ARG A 579 -40.88 -39.32 6.56
N PRO A 580 -39.68 -39.63 7.09
CA PRO A 580 -38.77 -38.64 7.65
C PRO A 580 -37.96 -37.94 6.53
N VAL A 581 -38.62 -37.50 5.46
CA VAL A 581 -38.02 -36.70 4.38
C VAL A 581 -38.98 -35.58 3.97
N SER A 582 -38.44 -34.44 3.55
CA SER A 582 -39.23 -33.37 2.95
C SER A 582 -39.33 -33.60 1.44
N TRP A 583 -40.54 -33.65 0.89
CA TRP A 583 -40.75 -33.89 -0.54
C TRP A 583 -40.83 -32.55 -1.28
N LEU A 584 -39.85 -32.27 -2.13
CA LEU A 584 -39.83 -31.03 -2.92
C LEU A 584 -41.08 -30.95 -3.80
N GLY A 585 -41.81 -29.83 -3.66
CA GLY A 585 -43.03 -29.55 -4.41
C GLY A 585 -44.30 -30.18 -3.85
N TYR A 586 -44.24 -30.97 -2.77
CA TYR A 586 -45.41 -31.48 -2.05
C TYR A 586 -45.93 -30.43 -1.06
N ASP A 587 -47.22 -30.13 -1.11
CA ASP A 587 -47.87 -29.17 -0.20
C ASP A 587 -48.19 -29.73 1.20
N GLY A 588 -47.77 -30.98 1.47
CA GLY A 588 -48.01 -31.67 2.73
C GLY A 588 -49.43 -32.21 2.89
N ARG A 589 -50.32 -32.03 1.90
CA ARG A 589 -51.74 -32.39 2.02
C ARG A 589 -52.28 -33.13 0.81
N GLN A 590 -52.24 -32.52 -0.38
CA GLN A 590 -52.98 -32.99 -1.54
C GLN A 590 -52.16 -32.99 -2.83
N PHE A 591 -51.32 -31.99 -3.08
CA PHE A 591 -50.66 -31.83 -4.35
C PHE A 591 -49.15 -31.93 -4.25
N ALA A 592 -48.55 -32.73 -5.14
CA ALA A 592 -47.15 -32.60 -5.49
C ALA A 592 -47.01 -31.90 -6.84
N THR A 593 -46.08 -30.95 -6.93
CA THR A 593 -45.83 -30.18 -8.14
C THR A 593 -44.37 -30.28 -8.55
N ALA A 594 -44.12 -30.71 -9.78
CA ALA A 594 -42.79 -30.73 -10.39
C ALA A 594 -42.76 -29.82 -11.62
N PHE A 595 -41.64 -29.14 -11.83
CA PHE A 595 -41.43 -28.25 -12.97
C PHE A 595 -40.36 -28.83 -13.90
N VAL A 596 -40.62 -28.75 -15.20
CA VAL A 596 -39.67 -29.17 -16.25
C VAL A 596 -39.52 -28.03 -17.23
N GLU A 597 -38.29 -27.61 -17.50
CA GLU A 597 -38.02 -26.69 -18.60
C GLU A 597 -38.19 -27.44 -19.93
N VAL A 598 -38.99 -26.88 -20.82
CA VAL A 598 -39.17 -27.46 -22.15
C VAL A 598 -37.93 -27.09 -22.96
N PRO A 599 -37.13 -28.07 -23.43
CA PRO A 599 -35.96 -27.77 -24.24
C PRO A 599 -36.41 -26.98 -25.48
N ARG A 600 -35.95 -25.73 -25.62
CA ARG A 600 -36.17 -24.97 -26.87
C ARG A 600 -35.46 -25.74 -27.97
N ARG A 601 -36.19 -26.09 -29.05
CA ARG A 601 -35.54 -26.63 -30.26
C ARG A 601 -34.41 -25.66 -30.66
N PRO A 602 -33.23 -26.16 -31.03
CA PRO A 602 -32.09 -25.32 -31.34
C PRO A 602 -32.44 -24.44 -32.53
N GLY A 603 -32.63 -23.16 -32.25
CA GLY A 603 -33.07 -22.14 -33.18
C GLY A 603 -33.19 -20.80 -32.46
N GLY A 604 -32.07 -20.09 -32.34
CA GLY A 604 -32.03 -18.69 -31.90
C GLY A 604 -31.37 -18.50 -30.53
N GLY A 605 -30.15 -17.95 -30.54
CA GLY A 605 -29.26 -17.81 -29.39
C GLY A 605 -29.73 -16.86 -28.28
N GLY A 606 -29.21 -17.16 -27.09
CA GLY A 606 -29.18 -16.29 -25.91
C GLY A 606 -28.16 -16.88 -24.92
N PRO A 607 -27.19 -16.10 -24.41
CA PRO A 607 -26.12 -16.61 -23.55
C PRO A 607 -26.59 -16.66 -22.09
N GLY A 608 -26.32 -17.76 -21.38
CA GLY A 608 -26.50 -17.80 -19.91
C GLY A 608 -26.99 -19.11 -19.29
N GLY A 609 -26.91 -20.27 -19.97
CA GLY A 609 -27.15 -21.57 -19.35
C GLY A 609 -25.85 -22.37 -19.28
N PHE A 610 -25.49 -22.89 -18.10
CA PHE A 610 -24.34 -23.79 -17.93
C PHE A 610 -24.60 -25.08 -18.73
N THR A 611 -23.93 -25.26 -19.87
CA THR A 611 -24.04 -26.48 -20.66
C THR A 611 -23.18 -27.57 -20.02
N ALA A 612 -23.79 -28.73 -19.72
CA ALA A 612 -23.02 -29.90 -19.31
C ALA A 612 -22.15 -30.36 -20.49
N VAL A 613 -20.83 -30.26 -20.35
CA VAL A 613 -19.87 -30.62 -21.40
C VAL A 613 -19.48 -32.10 -21.33
N ALA A 614 -19.62 -32.72 -20.15
CA ALA A 614 -19.37 -34.14 -19.95
C ALA A 614 -20.13 -34.67 -18.74
N ALA A 615 -20.59 -35.92 -18.79
CA ALA A 615 -21.24 -36.60 -17.68
C ALA A 615 -21.18 -38.12 -17.84
N GLY A 616 -21.16 -38.87 -16.74
CA GLY A 616 -21.13 -40.32 -16.79
C GLY A 616 -21.20 -40.98 -15.42
N ARG A 617 -21.57 -42.26 -15.42
CA ARG A 617 -21.49 -43.15 -14.27
C ARG A 617 -20.34 -44.12 -14.49
N PHE A 618 -19.51 -44.31 -13.49
CA PHE A 618 -18.34 -45.18 -13.55
C PHE A 618 -18.37 -46.16 -12.38
N ASP A 619 -17.85 -47.38 -12.61
CA ASP A 619 -17.60 -48.32 -11.53
C ASP A 619 -16.30 -48.00 -10.77
N ARG A 620 -15.96 -48.81 -9.77
CA ARG A 620 -14.73 -48.63 -8.98
C ARG A 620 -13.44 -48.74 -9.81
N GLN A 621 -13.47 -49.34 -11.00
CA GLN A 621 -12.35 -49.41 -11.94
C GLN A 621 -12.36 -48.27 -12.98
N GLY A 622 -13.31 -47.34 -12.90
CA GLY A 622 -13.44 -46.25 -13.87
C GLY A 622 -14.09 -46.67 -15.19
N GLN A 623 -14.70 -47.86 -15.26
CA GLN A 623 -15.41 -48.29 -16.47
C GLN A 623 -16.82 -47.68 -16.52
N PRO A 624 -17.27 -47.17 -17.67
CA PRO A 624 -18.57 -46.53 -17.80
C PRO A 624 -19.71 -47.54 -17.63
N GLN A 625 -20.65 -47.22 -16.76
CA GLN A 625 -21.85 -48.01 -16.46
C GLN A 625 -23.07 -47.32 -17.08
N GLY A 626 -23.14 -47.34 -18.42
CA GLY A 626 -24.20 -46.72 -19.22
C GLY A 626 -23.67 -45.70 -20.24
N THR A 627 -24.59 -44.90 -20.81
CA THR A 627 -24.24 -43.86 -21.80
C THR A 627 -23.46 -42.73 -21.15
N VAL A 628 -22.35 -42.33 -21.78
CA VAL A 628 -21.53 -41.19 -21.35
C VAL A 628 -21.69 -39.98 -22.27
N LEU A 629 -21.83 -38.80 -21.68
CA LEU A 629 -21.86 -37.51 -22.38
C LEU A 629 -20.43 -36.96 -22.54
N GLY A 630 -20.14 -36.38 -23.70
CA GLY A 630 -18.84 -35.72 -23.96
C GLY A 630 -17.67 -36.68 -24.14
N GLN A 631 -17.92 -37.97 -24.41
CA GLN A 631 -16.88 -39.02 -24.45
C GLN A 631 -16.06 -39.08 -23.15
N LEU A 632 -16.73 -38.85 -22.02
CA LEU A 632 -16.08 -38.84 -20.70
C LEU A 632 -15.48 -40.21 -20.36
N GLN A 633 -14.21 -40.19 -19.97
CA GLN A 633 -13.44 -41.32 -19.47
C GLN A 633 -12.98 -41.01 -18.04
N ALA A 634 -13.07 -41.99 -17.16
CA ALA A 634 -12.48 -41.95 -15.83
C ALA A 634 -11.35 -42.98 -15.76
N LEU A 635 -10.10 -42.51 -15.86
CA LEU A 635 -8.93 -43.38 -15.83
C LEU A 635 -8.39 -43.46 -14.40
N HIS A 636 -8.07 -44.65 -13.90
CA HIS A 636 -7.41 -44.78 -12.61
C HIS A 636 -5.98 -44.20 -12.69
N ASP A 637 -5.57 -43.42 -11.68
CA ASP A 637 -4.23 -42.83 -11.64
C ASP A 637 -3.30 -43.79 -10.84
N ASP A 638 -2.58 -44.66 -11.57
CA ASP A 638 -1.77 -45.75 -11.01
C ASP A 638 -0.49 -45.27 -10.26
N ASP A 639 -0.19 -43.97 -10.25
CA ASP A 639 0.92 -43.35 -9.48
C ASP A 639 0.61 -43.22 -7.97
N SER A 640 -0.43 -43.89 -7.47
CA SER A 640 -0.71 -43.97 -6.04
C SER A 640 0.19 -45.03 -5.39
N ASP A 641 1.36 -44.57 -4.92
CA ASP A 641 2.28 -45.30 -4.03
C ASP A 641 1.50 -45.98 -2.88
N GLY A 642 1.14 -47.26 -3.03
CA GLY A 642 0.83 -48.21 -1.94
C GLY A 642 -0.29 -47.90 -0.93
N ASP A 643 -0.87 -46.70 -0.91
CA ASP A 643 -1.66 -46.17 0.22
C ASP A 643 -3.18 -46.34 0.05
N GLY A 644 -3.63 -47.06 -0.97
CA GLY A 644 -5.05 -47.43 -1.13
C GLY A 644 -6.00 -46.28 -1.53
N VAL A 645 -5.48 -45.08 -1.78
CA VAL A 645 -6.26 -43.88 -2.15
C VAL A 645 -6.69 -43.95 -3.61
N SER A 646 -8.01 -43.93 -3.84
CA SER A 646 -8.57 -44.03 -5.20
C SER A 646 -8.71 -42.67 -5.89
N ILE A 647 -7.74 -42.36 -6.76
CA ILE A 647 -7.72 -41.16 -7.61
C ILE A 647 -8.08 -41.54 -9.04
N TYR A 648 -8.95 -40.75 -9.65
CA TYR A 648 -9.37 -40.90 -11.05
C TYR A 648 -9.06 -39.63 -11.83
N ARG A 649 -8.64 -39.80 -13.07
CA ARG A 649 -8.41 -38.74 -14.04
C ARG A 649 -9.56 -38.71 -15.04
N LEU A 650 -10.32 -37.62 -15.00
CA LEU A 650 -11.47 -37.37 -15.85
C LEU A 650 -11.03 -36.68 -17.15
N ARG A 651 -11.33 -37.29 -18.29
CA ARG A 651 -10.99 -36.77 -19.61
C ARG A 651 -12.21 -36.83 -20.54
N PHE A 652 -12.47 -35.76 -21.26
CA PHE A 652 -13.60 -35.66 -22.19
C PHE A 652 -13.20 -34.88 -23.45
N ALA A 653 -14.00 -35.02 -24.50
CA ALA A 653 -13.77 -34.35 -25.77
C ALA A 653 -13.85 -32.82 -25.60
N GLY A 654 -12.82 -32.09 -26.05
CA GLY A 654 -12.77 -30.63 -25.93
C GLY A 654 -12.25 -30.10 -24.59
N TYR A 655 -11.69 -30.97 -23.73
CA TYR A 655 -11.00 -30.53 -22.52
C TYR A 655 -9.76 -29.67 -22.84
N ASP A 656 -9.68 -28.48 -22.22
CA ASP A 656 -8.50 -27.62 -22.20
C ASP A 656 -8.31 -27.11 -20.76
N ARG A 657 -7.15 -27.39 -20.16
CA ARG A 657 -6.80 -26.98 -18.80
C ARG A 657 -6.88 -25.46 -18.56
N ARG A 658 -6.92 -24.64 -19.61
CA ARG A 658 -7.06 -23.18 -19.53
C ARG A 658 -8.49 -22.74 -19.25
N ASN A 659 -9.48 -23.60 -19.44
CA ASN A 659 -10.89 -23.31 -19.19
C ASN A 659 -11.27 -23.55 -17.74
N THR A 660 -12.34 -22.88 -17.29
CA THR A 660 -12.91 -23.08 -15.96
C THR A 660 -14.01 -24.15 -16.00
N TYR A 661 -13.93 -25.13 -15.11
CA TYR A 661 -14.90 -26.22 -15.03
C TYR A 661 -15.50 -26.33 -13.63
N ILE A 662 -16.81 -26.56 -13.56
CA ILE A 662 -17.49 -27.01 -12.36
C ILE A 662 -17.63 -28.53 -12.47
N VAL A 663 -16.98 -29.25 -11.56
CA VAL A 663 -17.05 -30.71 -11.47
C VAL A 663 -17.84 -31.09 -10.24
N SER A 664 -18.92 -31.84 -10.44
CA SER A 664 -19.77 -32.33 -9.35
C SER A 664 -19.87 -33.85 -9.46
N GLY A 665 -19.62 -34.55 -8.36
CA GLY A 665 -19.68 -36.01 -8.35
C GLY A 665 -20.30 -36.56 -7.08
N THR A 666 -20.82 -37.78 -7.19
CA THR A 666 -21.47 -38.49 -6.09
C THR A 666 -20.93 -39.92 -6.05
N PRO A 667 -20.28 -40.33 -4.95
CA PRO A 667 -19.90 -41.72 -4.75
C PRO A 667 -21.15 -42.60 -4.67
N VAL A 668 -21.07 -43.80 -5.22
CA VAL A 668 -22.14 -44.81 -5.19
C VAL A 668 -21.59 -46.01 -4.41
N SER A 669 -22.19 -46.34 -3.26
CA SER A 669 -21.81 -47.50 -2.46
C SER A 669 -23.04 -48.37 -2.14
N LYS A 670 -22.80 -49.65 -1.80
CA LYS A 670 -23.80 -50.52 -1.19
C LYS A 670 -23.36 -50.76 0.26
N GLY A 671 -24.24 -50.50 1.23
CA GLY A 671 -24.19 -51.15 2.54
C GLY A 671 -23.06 -50.83 3.54
N SER A 672 -22.02 -50.06 3.23
CA SER A 672 -21.02 -49.66 4.24
C SER A 672 -21.46 -48.37 4.94
N GLY A 673 -21.74 -48.44 6.24
CA GLY A 673 -22.18 -47.31 7.08
C GLY A 673 -21.13 -46.22 7.29
N MET A 674 -20.20 -46.02 6.35
CA MET A 674 -19.17 -44.98 6.38
C MET A 674 -19.35 -44.00 5.20
N PRO A 675 -19.30 -42.68 5.45
CA PRO A 675 -19.48 -41.68 4.40
C PRO A 675 -18.29 -41.69 3.43
N PHE A 676 -18.59 -41.60 2.13
CA PHE A 676 -17.61 -41.42 1.06
C PHE A 676 -17.57 -39.95 0.63
N THR A 677 -16.40 -39.47 0.26
CA THR A 677 -16.17 -38.12 -0.25
C THR A 677 -15.84 -38.16 -1.74
N PHE A 678 -16.21 -37.08 -2.45
CA PHE A 678 -15.79 -36.81 -3.82
C PHE A 678 -15.06 -35.46 -3.80
N GLU A 679 -13.75 -35.48 -4.00
CA GLU A 679 -12.87 -34.32 -3.89
C GLU A 679 -12.22 -34.04 -5.25
N VAL A 680 -12.25 -32.79 -5.71
CA VAL A 680 -11.56 -32.37 -6.93
C VAL A 680 -10.15 -31.91 -6.56
N LEU A 681 -9.14 -32.51 -7.17
CA LEU A 681 -7.73 -32.24 -6.86
C LEU A 681 -7.15 -31.20 -7.83
N ALA A 682 -6.66 -30.10 -7.28
CA ALA A 682 -5.93 -29.07 -8.02
C ALA A 682 -4.41 -29.39 -8.09
N PRO A 683 -3.68 -28.90 -9.11
CA PRO A 683 -4.17 -28.19 -10.30
C PRO A 683 -4.74 -29.14 -11.36
N PHE A 684 -5.53 -28.59 -12.30
CA PHE A 684 -5.96 -29.31 -13.50
C PHE A 684 -4.77 -29.60 -14.42
N LEU A 685 -4.62 -30.85 -14.82
CA LEU A 685 -3.46 -31.31 -15.59
C LEU A 685 -3.79 -31.35 -17.08
N PRO A 686 -2.80 -31.22 -17.98
CA PRO A 686 -3.01 -31.39 -19.43
C PRO A 686 -3.74 -32.69 -19.82
N GLU A 687 -3.52 -33.75 -19.05
CA GLU A 687 -4.04 -35.10 -19.22
C GLU A 687 -5.47 -35.31 -18.68
N GLY A 688 -6.02 -34.37 -17.89
CA GLY A 688 -7.38 -34.42 -17.37
C GLY A 688 -7.54 -33.80 -15.98
N ILE A 689 -8.78 -33.79 -15.48
CA ILE A 689 -9.11 -33.32 -14.12
C ILE A 689 -8.98 -34.48 -13.15
N ARG A 690 -8.19 -34.32 -12.08
CA ARG A 690 -8.05 -35.36 -11.05
C ARG A 690 -9.16 -35.23 -9.99
N VAL A 691 -9.75 -36.36 -9.61
CA VAL A 691 -10.73 -36.45 -8.53
C VAL A 691 -10.37 -37.61 -7.61
N ARG A 692 -10.51 -37.41 -6.30
CA ARG A 692 -10.36 -38.45 -5.28
C ARG A 692 -11.73 -38.88 -4.81
N VAL A 693 -11.99 -40.18 -4.82
CA VAL A 693 -13.28 -40.75 -4.41
C VAL A 693 -13.04 -41.86 -3.39
N THR A 694 -13.13 -41.52 -2.10
CA THR A 694 -12.69 -42.42 -1.01
C THR A 694 -13.55 -42.27 0.25
N ASN A 695 -13.52 -43.25 1.16
CA ASN A 695 -14.04 -43.12 2.53
C ASN A 695 -12.97 -42.55 3.49
N ALA A 696 -13.32 -42.43 4.78
CA ALA A 696 -12.41 -41.96 5.84
C ALA A 696 -11.15 -42.83 6.02
N GLN A 697 -11.13 -44.05 5.48
CA GLN A 697 -10.01 -44.99 5.51
C GLN A 697 -9.26 -45.06 4.17
N GLY A 698 -9.57 -44.16 3.23
CA GLY A 698 -8.93 -44.09 1.92
C GLY A 698 -9.47 -45.07 0.87
N ALA A 699 -10.40 -45.97 1.22
CA ALA A 699 -10.89 -47.00 0.29
C ALA A 699 -11.92 -46.45 -0.73
N PRO A 700 -11.91 -46.94 -1.98
CA PRO A 700 -12.90 -46.54 -2.99
C PRO A 700 -14.31 -47.02 -2.66
N PRO A 701 -15.35 -46.35 -3.19
CA PRO A 701 -16.71 -46.85 -3.13
C PRO A 701 -16.85 -48.20 -3.83
N GLU A 702 -17.59 -49.12 -3.20
CA GLU A 702 -17.74 -50.50 -3.68
C GLU A 702 -18.43 -50.60 -5.05
N VAL A 703 -19.34 -49.67 -5.37
CA VAL A 703 -20.05 -49.65 -6.65
C VAL A 703 -19.38 -48.72 -7.65
N GLY A 704 -19.02 -47.50 -7.24
CA GLY A 704 -18.33 -46.54 -8.11
C GLY A 704 -18.75 -45.10 -7.83
N PHE A 705 -18.90 -44.27 -8.87
CA PHE A 705 -19.32 -42.88 -8.72
C PHE A 705 -20.00 -42.33 -9.98
N MET A 706 -20.79 -41.27 -9.81
CA MET A 706 -21.35 -40.48 -10.89
C MET A 706 -20.66 -39.12 -10.93
N VAL A 707 -20.49 -38.55 -12.12
CA VAL A 707 -19.88 -37.23 -12.28
C VAL A 707 -20.53 -36.46 -13.42
N GLN A 708 -20.67 -35.16 -13.23
CA GLN A 708 -21.14 -34.18 -14.20
C GLN A 708 -20.21 -32.97 -14.21
N ILE A 709 -19.86 -32.51 -15.42
CA ILE A 709 -18.92 -31.42 -15.66
C ILE A 709 -19.61 -30.35 -16.49
N HIS A 710 -19.58 -29.11 -15.99
CA HIS A 710 -20.03 -27.92 -16.70
C HIS A 710 -18.81 -27.05 -17.02
N GLN A 711 -18.76 -26.51 -18.23
CA GLN A 711 -17.78 -25.49 -18.57
C GLN A 711 -18.38 -24.10 -18.31
N ILE A 712 -17.62 -23.27 -17.61
CA ILE A 712 -17.92 -21.84 -17.50
C ILE A 712 -17.18 -21.15 -18.65
N GLY A 713 -17.94 -20.42 -19.47
CA GLY A 713 -17.43 -19.71 -20.65
C GLY A 713 -16.40 -18.65 -20.31
#